data_AF-A0A0K1ER30-F1
#
_entry.id   AF-A0A0K1ER30-F1
#
_cell.length_a   1.000
_cell.length_b   1.000
_cell.length_c   1.000
_cell.angle_alpha   90.00
_cell.angle_beta   90.00
_cell.angle_gamma   90.00
#
_symmetry.space_group_name_H-M   'P 1'
#
loop_
_entity.id
_entity.type
_entity.pdbx_description
1 polymer ?
#
loop_
_entity_poly.entity_id
_entity_poly.type
_entity_poly.pdbx_seq_one_letter_code
_entity_poly.pdbx_strand_id
1 'polypeptide(L)'
;MKLGQTREARALALAAVRRGFIAPEALWDTACRVALGSGTSASELVEQLLTQEQLDQLMDELSSEGVQPAIQATPEAGTASMTTSAAAATSQSASLSARPAETRLSEEISRTARYQLGNSLGTGGAGNVVKARDQEIGRVVALKMLLPGVTDEPGVVERFMAEARITAQLEHPNIIPVYDLGRLAEGLPFYTMRVVKQQSLQDVLASHELRRQWSLVRLMGAFVQVSRALAYAHRRGVIHRDIKPENVLLGDYGEIYLADWGNAKPLSCRVDSAPDSRSMSSEPLRLDGFGRAFDRKGGGTLPSGLSGTPGYIAPEQIRGDHDRIDHRVDIFALGVVLYEILTGEHPFDAPTVLAVILATQTREPRPPRTIVPSCPLILEDLCMAMLAKDPSKRPASADVVAAEVDAFLEGAKERSRRREEAGKLCALAKTPLQRDHDLTAERQWLQEEARRLLQDVKGHEPIERKRAGWELEDRAAEVEREQARANAEAIDLYTKALAYDPDSSEARAGLADLYWKRAQRADEERRQAERIYYEALVSEFDVGTYAALLKADAAISIDTWPSGAAVLAYRYVEKDRVLVASDERYLGRTPLRDARLSPGSYLFVLKRAGYRDVRYPVLLKRGDHHHAEVNLFTDAEIGDGFIYVPGGTFIAGGDPDAIESLRRTDLVVPDFAIAKFPVTFREYCDFLNDLETRDLGFALKRAPHDTRGSEGYVVQPANGGGWEPIPTVLEGETRKLYPAEKGHLWNLPVFLIDWFDAVAYCRYRSEKEGAEIRLPSEMEWEKAARGADGRFYPWGDHFDSTFCLMRTSRPFIPQPEPVGTFVADVSPYGVRDMAGGMREWVGDIYGEKTWADALGEPEPSVDVERDASTWRVFRSGNWASDDQRCRSASRARFFALTRNTNLSFRVVKVLSRKPLD
;
A
#
# COMPACT_ATOMS: atom_id res chain seq x y z
N MET A 1 3.64 17.05 -29.14
CA MET A 1 4.85 16.98 -30.00
C MET A 1 4.81 15.69 -30.81
N LYS A 2 5.06 15.72 -32.12
CA LYS A 2 5.01 14.53 -32.99
C LYS A 2 6.17 13.57 -32.61
N LEU A 3 5.86 12.31 -32.28
CA LEU A 3 6.80 11.27 -31.82
C LEU A 3 8.01 11.02 -32.74
N GLY A 4 7.94 11.41 -34.01
CA GLY A 4 9.04 11.24 -34.97
C GLY A 4 10.26 12.11 -34.66
N GLN A 5 10.05 13.39 -34.33
CA GLN A 5 11.14 14.35 -34.10
C GLN A 5 11.96 14.06 -32.84
N THR A 6 11.39 13.33 -31.87
CA THR A 6 12.07 12.99 -30.60
C THR A 6 12.99 11.78 -30.73
N ARG A 7 12.77 10.90 -31.72
CA ARG A 7 13.54 9.66 -31.89
C ARG A 7 14.87 9.91 -32.61
N GLU A 8 14.85 10.75 -33.64
CA GLU A 8 16.06 11.19 -34.37
C GLU A 8 16.96 12.05 -33.48
N ALA A 9 16.39 13.05 -32.79
CA ALA A 9 17.15 13.89 -31.86
C ALA A 9 17.81 13.07 -30.72
N ARG A 10 17.14 12.02 -30.23
CA ARG A 10 17.68 11.11 -29.22
C ARG A 10 18.81 10.23 -29.77
N ALA A 11 18.67 9.73 -31.00
CA ALA A 11 19.70 8.92 -31.64
C ALA A 11 20.98 9.73 -31.89
N LEU A 12 20.82 10.96 -32.41
CA LEU A 12 21.90 11.91 -32.66
C LEU A 12 22.63 12.30 -31.36
N ALA A 13 21.88 12.63 -30.29
CA ALA A 13 22.42 12.96 -28.98
C ALA A 13 23.23 11.82 -28.35
N LEU A 14 22.75 10.57 -28.45
CA LEU A 14 23.46 9.41 -27.92
C LEU A 14 24.73 9.11 -28.72
N ALA A 15 24.69 9.29 -30.05
CA ALA A 15 25.86 9.11 -30.90
C ALA A 15 26.93 10.20 -30.61
N ALA A 16 26.51 11.45 -30.42
CA ALA A 16 27.40 12.56 -30.05
C ALA A 16 28.11 12.33 -28.70
N VAL A 17 27.40 11.82 -27.68
CA VAL A 17 28.01 11.47 -26.38
C VAL A 17 28.96 10.29 -26.49
N ARG A 18 28.61 9.24 -27.27
CA ARG A 18 29.51 8.08 -27.48
C ARG A 18 30.83 8.48 -28.13
N ARG A 19 30.80 9.47 -29.04
CA ARG A 19 32.00 10.03 -29.69
C ARG A 19 32.73 11.07 -28.82
N GLY A 20 32.15 11.45 -27.68
CA GLY A 20 32.71 12.46 -26.79
C GLY A 20 32.64 13.89 -27.34
N PHE A 21 31.79 14.15 -28.34
CA PHE A 21 31.60 15.50 -28.89
C PHE A 21 30.85 16.42 -27.92
N ILE A 22 29.98 15.83 -27.09
CA ILE A 22 29.23 16.52 -26.05
C ILE A 22 29.40 15.75 -24.74
N ALA A 23 29.65 16.46 -23.64
CA ALA A 23 29.66 15.88 -22.31
C ALA A 23 28.24 15.49 -21.87
N PRO A 24 28.03 14.33 -21.20
CA PRO A 24 26.70 13.88 -20.76
C PRO A 24 25.91 14.93 -19.96
N GLU A 25 26.61 15.75 -19.18
CA GLU A 25 26.04 16.80 -18.33
C GLU A 25 25.44 17.95 -19.15
N ALA A 26 26.02 18.28 -20.31
CA ALA A 26 25.51 19.34 -21.19
C ALA A 26 24.16 18.95 -21.84
N LEU A 27 23.94 17.64 -22.03
CA LEU A 27 22.68 17.10 -22.53
C LEU A 27 21.53 17.23 -21.52
N TRP A 28 21.87 17.15 -20.23
CA TRP A 28 20.92 17.32 -19.13
C TRP A 28 20.45 18.77 -18.99
N ASP A 29 21.36 19.76 -19.11
CA ASP A 29 20.99 21.18 -19.08
C ASP A 29 20.05 21.54 -20.26
N THR A 30 20.34 21.02 -21.45
CA THR A 30 19.50 21.22 -22.63
C THR A 30 18.13 20.55 -22.50
N ALA A 31 18.07 19.32 -21.96
CA ALA A 31 16.79 18.65 -21.68
C ALA A 31 15.93 19.41 -20.66
N CYS A 32 16.57 20.02 -19.65
CA CYS A 32 15.88 20.87 -18.67
C CYS A 32 15.30 22.14 -19.33
N ARG A 33 16.01 22.78 -20.27
CA ARG A 33 15.49 23.96 -21.00
C ARG A 33 14.29 23.64 -21.89
N VAL A 34 14.27 22.46 -22.52
CA VAL A 34 13.12 21.97 -23.30
C VAL A 34 11.91 21.70 -22.40
N ALA A 35 12.14 21.08 -21.24
CA ALA A 35 11.08 20.81 -20.26
C ALA A 35 10.47 22.09 -19.67
N LEU A 36 11.24 23.18 -19.62
CA LEU A 36 10.80 24.49 -19.15
C LEU A 36 10.11 25.36 -20.23
N GLY A 37 9.85 24.81 -21.42
CA GLY A 37 8.95 25.41 -22.39
C GLY A 37 9.52 26.56 -23.23
N SER A 38 10.82 26.56 -23.55
CA SER A 38 11.49 27.65 -24.31
C SER A 38 11.09 27.77 -25.79
N GLY A 39 10.10 27.01 -26.28
CA GLY A 39 9.61 27.08 -27.66
C GLY A 39 10.59 26.57 -28.75
N THR A 40 11.75 26.04 -28.36
CA THR A 40 12.79 25.52 -29.27
C THR A 40 12.71 24.00 -29.36
N SER A 41 12.90 23.42 -30.55
CA SER A 41 12.82 21.96 -30.72
C SER A 41 14.07 21.24 -30.18
N ALA A 42 13.91 19.99 -29.74
CA ALA A 42 15.02 19.19 -29.21
C ALA A 42 16.12 18.91 -30.25
N SER A 43 15.81 18.92 -31.55
CA SER A 43 16.79 18.74 -32.63
C SER A 43 17.70 19.96 -32.76
N GLU A 44 17.11 21.16 -32.85
CA GLU A 44 17.84 22.43 -33.00
C GLU A 44 18.81 22.68 -31.85
N LEU A 45 18.45 22.27 -30.64
CA LEU A 45 19.30 22.45 -29.46
C LEU A 45 20.48 21.47 -29.40
N VAL A 46 20.34 20.26 -29.94
CA VAL A 46 21.45 19.30 -30.06
C VAL A 46 22.38 19.72 -31.19
N GLU A 47 21.83 20.23 -32.30
CA GLU A 47 22.60 20.80 -33.41
C GLU A 47 23.42 22.02 -32.98
N GLN A 48 22.89 22.89 -32.11
CA GLN A 48 23.63 24.05 -31.58
C GLN A 48 24.84 23.69 -30.69
N LEU A 49 24.90 22.46 -30.17
CA LEU A 49 26.02 21.96 -29.36
C LEU A 49 27.13 21.30 -30.19
N LEU A 50 26.91 21.13 -31.49
CA LEU A 50 27.81 20.45 -32.41
C LEU A 50 28.30 21.42 -33.47
N THR A 51 29.55 21.26 -33.92
CA THR A 51 29.98 21.94 -35.14
C THR A 51 29.36 21.26 -36.35
N GLN A 52 29.22 21.99 -37.47
CA GLN A 52 28.65 21.43 -38.70
C GLN A 52 29.40 20.16 -39.16
N GLU A 53 30.73 20.12 -38.99
CA GLU A 53 31.57 18.98 -39.33
C GLU A 53 31.29 17.75 -38.44
N GLN A 54 30.97 17.95 -37.15
CA GLN A 54 30.57 16.87 -36.24
C GLN A 54 29.16 16.35 -36.55
N LEU A 55 28.27 17.23 -36.99
CA LEU A 55 26.91 16.86 -37.37
C LEU A 55 26.91 15.97 -38.62
N ASP A 56 27.68 16.35 -39.64
CA ASP A 56 27.80 15.59 -40.88
C ASP A 56 28.37 14.18 -40.63
N GLN A 57 29.36 14.04 -39.74
CA GLN A 57 29.91 12.73 -39.34
C GLN A 57 28.88 11.82 -38.65
N LEU A 58 28.01 12.38 -37.81
CA LEU A 58 26.99 11.60 -37.10
C LEU A 58 25.82 11.20 -38.00
N MET A 59 25.47 12.03 -38.98
CA MET A 59 24.40 11.75 -39.94
C MET A 59 24.80 10.64 -40.94
N ASP A 60 26.05 10.57 -41.36
CA ASP A 60 26.58 9.47 -42.17
C ASP A 60 26.51 8.11 -41.41
N GLU A 61 26.79 8.13 -40.10
CA GLU A 61 26.77 6.94 -39.25
C GLU A 61 25.34 6.41 -39.05
N LEU A 62 24.38 7.30 -38.77
CA LEU A 62 22.95 6.95 -38.62
C LEU A 62 22.31 6.45 -39.92
N SER A 63 22.84 6.86 -41.07
CA SER A 63 22.39 6.41 -42.40
C SER A 63 22.86 4.99 -42.73
N SER A 64 23.92 4.50 -42.06
CA SER A 64 24.56 3.21 -42.36
C SER A 64 23.96 2.00 -41.64
N GLU A 65 23.08 2.19 -40.64
CA GLU A 65 22.55 1.11 -39.77
C GLU A 65 21.20 0.48 -40.21
N GLY A 66 20.75 0.66 -41.47
CA GLY A 66 19.46 0.12 -41.94
C GLY A 66 19.53 -1.08 -42.91
N VAL A 67 18.91 -2.22 -42.53
CA VAL A 67 18.35 -3.35 -43.36
C VAL A 67 19.41 -4.39 -43.87
N GLN A 68 19.42 -5.73 -43.64
CA GLN A 68 18.40 -6.82 -43.51
C GLN A 68 19.04 -8.21 -43.10
N PRO A 69 18.40 -9.43 -43.17
CA PRO A 69 18.19 -10.34 -42.02
C PRO A 69 18.76 -11.79 -42.09
N ALA A 70 18.71 -12.48 -40.94
CA ALA A 70 18.54 -13.92 -40.62
C ALA A 70 19.13 -15.05 -41.51
N ILE A 71 20.00 -15.90 -40.93
CA ILE A 71 19.95 -17.39 -41.00
C ILE A 71 20.50 -18.00 -39.68
N GLN A 72 19.76 -18.95 -39.10
CA GLN A 72 20.15 -19.83 -37.99
C GLN A 72 21.13 -20.93 -38.42
N ALA A 73 22.09 -21.30 -37.57
CA ALA A 73 22.34 -22.69 -37.12
C ALA A 73 23.58 -22.76 -36.19
N THR A 74 23.38 -23.28 -34.98
CA THR A 74 24.38 -24.00 -34.15
C THR A 74 24.80 -25.32 -34.85
N PRO A 75 25.88 -26.05 -34.47
CA PRO A 75 26.42 -26.14 -33.10
C PRO A 75 27.95 -26.36 -32.94
N GLU A 76 28.33 -26.42 -31.66
CA GLU A 76 29.40 -27.22 -31.05
C GLU A 76 30.89 -26.87 -31.23
N ALA A 77 31.57 -27.06 -30.10
CA ALA A 77 32.98 -26.84 -29.86
C ALA A 77 33.81 -28.07 -30.22
N GLY A 78 35.05 -27.84 -30.67
CA GLY A 78 36.10 -28.85 -30.68
C GLY A 78 37.41 -28.35 -31.26
N THR A 79 38.48 -28.44 -30.45
CA THR A 79 39.91 -28.50 -30.85
C THR A 79 40.51 -27.20 -31.42
N ALA A 80 41.78 -26.81 -31.25
CA ALA A 80 42.95 -27.30 -30.55
C ALA A 80 44.04 -26.22 -30.68
N SER A 81 44.89 -26.13 -29.65
CA SER A 81 46.36 -26.12 -29.75
C SER A 81 47.11 -25.17 -30.71
N MET A 82 47.93 -24.32 -30.09
CA MET A 82 49.33 -23.98 -30.40
C MET A 82 49.74 -23.55 -31.82
N THR A 83 50.35 -22.36 -31.90
CA THR A 83 51.72 -22.13 -32.45
C THR A 83 52.08 -20.64 -32.26
N THR A 84 53.03 -20.32 -31.37
CA THR A 84 54.46 -20.01 -31.62
C THR A 84 54.79 -18.55 -31.90
N SER A 85 55.87 -18.10 -31.22
CA SER A 85 56.81 -17.03 -31.61
C SER A 85 56.34 -15.60 -31.35
N ALA A 86 57.16 -14.66 -30.88
CA ALA A 86 58.42 -14.63 -30.16
C ALA A 86 58.66 -13.16 -29.75
N ALA A 87 59.55 -13.01 -28.78
CA ALA A 87 60.51 -11.91 -28.61
C ALA A 87 60.08 -10.56 -28.00
N ALA A 88 60.85 -10.25 -26.94
CA ALA A 88 61.38 -8.96 -26.49
C ALA A 88 60.42 -7.96 -25.86
N ALA A 89 60.75 -7.20 -24.83
CA ALA A 89 61.81 -7.15 -23.80
C ALA A 89 61.26 -6.09 -22.82
N THR A 90 61.48 -6.12 -21.52
CA THR A 90 62.65 -5.45 -20.92
C THR A 90 62.69 -5.78 -19.41
N SER A 91 63.90 -6.11 -18.99
CA SER A 91 64.52 -6.23 -17.65
C SER A 91 64.06 -5.18 -16.61
N GLN A 92 64.08 -5.38 -15.30
CA GLN A 92 65.12 -5.74 -14.30
C GLN A 92 64.38 -5.94 -12.95
N SER A 93 64.84 -6.53 -11.85
CA SER A 93 66.13 -7.00 -11.33
C SER A 93 65.84 -7.93 -10.13
N ALA A 94 66.79 -8.82 -9.84
CA ALA A 94 66.72 -9.82 -8.78
C ALA A 94 67.16 -9.30 -7.40
N SER A 95 66.69 -9.95 -6.33
CA SER A 95 67.47 -10.13 -5.10
C SER A 95 67.22 -11.51 -4.50
N LEU A 96 68.30 -12.20 -4.14
CA LEU A 96 68.36 -13.53 -3.54
C LEU A 96 68.30 -13.44 -2.00
N SER A 97 67.59 -14.38 -1.36
CA SER A 97 67.92 -14.82 0.00
C SER A 97 67.59 -16.32 0.19
N ALA A 98 68.39 -16.98 1.04
CA ALA A 98 68.60 -18.42 1.15
C ALA A 98 67.48 -19.22 1.87
N ARG A 99 67.33 -20.52 1.55
CA ARG A 99 66.39 -21.48 2.18
C ARG A 99 67.10 -22.47 3.13
N PRO A 100 66.45 -22.93 4.23
CA PRO A 100 66.98 -23.97 5.12
C PRO A 100 66.45 -25.38 4.80
N ALA A 101 67.28 -26.38 5.14
CA ALA A 101 67.07 -27.82 5.46
C ALA A 101 66.02 -28.72 4.76
N GLU A 102 64.83 -28.24 4.35
CA GLU A 102 63.81 -29.07 3.69
C GLU A 102 64.25 -29.58 2.31
N THR A 103 65.14 -28.83 1.64
CA THR A 103 65.54 -29.08 0.25
C THR A 103 66.38 -30.34 0.07
N ARG A 104 67.04 -30.86 1.12
CA ARG A 104 67.93 -32.03 0.99
C ARG A 104 67.17 -33.34 0.78
N LEU A 105 65.99 -33.51 1.40
CA LEU A 105 65.13 -34.68 1.18
C LEU A 105 64.46 -34.68 -0.20
N SER A 106 64.15 -33.49 -0.74
CA SER A 106 63.54 -33.37 -2.07
C SER A 106 64.48 -33.67 -3.23
N GLU A 107 65.80 -33.47 -3.06
CA GLU A 107 66.78 -33.66 -4.14
C GLU A 107 67.21 -35.13 -4.31
N GLU A 108 67.24 -35.94 -3.24
CA GLU A 108 67.64 -37.37 -3.34
C GLU A 108 66.54 -38.29 -3.87
N ILE A 109 65.25 -37.95 -3.69
CA ILE A 109 64.11 -38.74 -4.21
C ILE A 109 63.89 -38.50 -5.73
N SER A 110 64.45 -37.42 -6.28
CA SER A 110 64.06 -36.90 -7.60
C SER A 110 64.71 -37.58 -8.81
N ARG A 111 65.66 -38.52 -8.66
CA ARG A 111 66.42 -39.08 -9.81
C ARG A 111 65.91 -40.42 -10.37
N THR A 112 64.90 -41.05 -9.77
CA THR A 112 64.28 -42.30 -10.28
C THR A 112 62.79 -42.49 -9.94
N ALA A 113 62.10 -41.51 -9.36
CA ALA A 113 60.73 -41.69 -8.88
C ALA A 113 59.66 -41.23 -9.89
N ARG A 114 58.70 -42.13 -10.21
CA ARG A 114 57.46 -41.87 -11.00
C ARG A 114 56.70 -40.60 -10.61
N TYR A 115 56.79 -40.20 -9.35
CA TYR A 115 56.09 -39.04 -8.78
C TYR A 115 57.06 -37.91 -8.47
N GLN A 116 56.87 -36.77 -9.14
CA GLN A 116 57.59 -35.53 -8.83
C GLN A 116 56.86 -34.77 -7.73
N LEU A 117 57.42 -34.76 -6.52
CA LEU A 117 56.85 -34.07 -5.38
C LEU A 117 56.94 -32.54 -5.55
N GLY A 118 55.88 -31.84 -5.14
CA GLY A 118 55.76 -30.39 -5.10
C GLY A 118 55.38 -29.91 -3.70
N ASN A 119 54.63 -28.81 -3.61
CA ASN A 119 54.29 -28.18 -2.34
C ASN A 119 53.44 -29.09 -1.43
N SER A 120 53.63 -29.00 -0.12
CA SER A 120 52.73 -29.62 0.87
C SER A 120 51.33 -29.00 0.75
N LEU A 121 50.30 -29.85 0.75
CA LEU A 121 48.89 -29.47 0.74
C LEU A 121 48.29 -29.47 2.15
N GLY A 122 48.90 -30.18 3.10
CA GLY A 122 48.50 -30.23 4.49
C GLY A 122 49.20 -31.34 5.28
N THR A 123 49.29 -31.17 6.60
CA THR A 123 49.86 -32.16 7.53
C THR A 123 48.73 -32.76 8.37
N GLY A 124 48.54 -34.09 8.32
CA GLY A 124 47.52 -34.82 9.08
C GLY A 124 48.10 -35.63 10.23
N GLY A 125 47.24 -36.26 11.04
CA GLY A 125 47.63 -36.91 12.31
C GLY A 125 48.63 -38.08 12.23
N ALA A 126 48.83 -38.69 11.06
CA ALA A 126 49.80 -39.78 10.86
C ALA A 126 50.70 -39.63 9.62
N GLY A 127 50.56 -38.55 8.83
CA GLY A 127 51.29 -38.41 7.57
C GLY A 127 51.18 -37.05 6.90
N ASN A 128 52.07 -36.78 5.95
CA ASN A 128 52.11 -35.53 5.17
C ASN A 128 51.43 -35.74 3.81
N VAL A 129 50.57 -34.81 3.40
CA VAL A 129 49.94 -34.80 2.07
C VAL A 129 50.64 -33.77 1.21
N VAL A 130 51.28 -34.23 0.13
CA VAL A 130 52.03 -33.37 -0.80
C VAL A 130 51.40 -33.42 -2.18
N LYS A 131 51.41 -32.30 -2.89
CA LYS A 131 51.04 -32.27 -4.31
C LYS A 131 52.15 -32.96 -5.09
N ALA A 132 51.82 -33.93 -5.94
CA ALA A 132 52.79 -34.61 -6.79
C ALA A 132 52.33 -34.59 -8.25
N ARG A 133 53.27 -34.60 -9.19
CA ARG A 133 53.01 -34.82 -10.61
C ARG A 133 53.40 -36.25 -10.96
N ASP A 134 52.42 -37.06 -11.32
CA ASP A 134 52.61 -38.37 -11.92
C ASP A 134 53.24 -38.16 -13.30
N GLN A 135 54.51 -38.52 -13.47
CA GLN A 135 55.26 -38.26 -14.69
C GLN A 135 54.93 -39.24 -15.82
N GLU A 136 54.35 -40.41 -15.51
CA GLU A 136 53.93 -41.38 -16.51
C GLU A 136 52.59 -41.01 -17.13
N ILE A 137 51.61 -40.67 -16.29
CA ILE A 137 50.24 -40.36 -16.73
C ILE A 137 50.07 -38.85 -16.99
N GLY A 138 51.01 -38.02 -16.54
CA GLY A 138 51.01 -36.57 -16.73
C GLY A 138 50.01 -35.81 -15.85
N ARG A 139 49.43 -36.47 -14.83
CA ARG A 139 48.40 -35.91 -13.94
C ARG A 139 48.98 -35.36 -12.64
N VAL A 140 48.31 -34.37 -12.07
CA VAL A 140 48.61 -33.86 -10.74
C VAL A 140 47.76 -34.61 -9.71
N VAL A 141 48.41 -35.18 -8.69
CA VAL A 141 47.78 -36.00 -7.64
C VAL A 141 48.16 -35.47 -6.25
N ALA A 142 47.33 -35.75 -5.26
CA ALA A 142 47.69 -35.58 -3.86
C ALA A 142 48.29 -36.90 -3.38
N LEU A 143 49.52 -36.87 -2.88
CA LEU A 143 50.25 -38.03 -2.40
C LEU A 143 50.33 -37.96 -0.87
N LYS A 144 49.71 -38.92 -0.17
CA LYS A 144 49.83 -39.04 1.28
C LYS A 144 50.95 -40.04 1.58
N MET A 145 51.86 -39.66 2.47
CA MET A 145 52.98 -40.49 2.90
C MET A 145 53.14 -40.45 4.42
N LEU A 146 53.57 -41.57 5.01
CA LEU A 146 53.95 -41.62 6.42
C LEU A 146 55.28 -40.89 6.65
N LEU A 147 55.41 -40.19 7.78
CA LEU A 147 56.65 -39.52 8.16
C LEU A 147 57.74 -40.54 8.56
N PRO A 148 59.03 -40.30 8.24
CA PRO A 148 60.13 -41.13 8.72
C PRO A 148 60.16 -41.16 10.26
N GLY A 149 60.16 -42.36 10.87
CA GLY A 149 60.14 -42.57 12.33
C GLY A 149 58.78 -42.98 12.93
N VAL A 150 57.68 -42.82 12.19
CA VAL A 150 56.32 -43.29 12.59
C VAL A 150 56.07 -44.74 12.15
N THR A 151 56.91 -45.27 11.26
CA THR A 151 56.80 -46.61 10.69
C THR A 151 57.09 -47.76 11.67
N ASP A 152 57.74 -47.46 12.79
CA ASP A 152 58.15 -48.46 13.80
C ASP A 152 57.06 -48.73 14.85
N GLU A 153 55.96 -47.96 14.84
CA GLU A 153 54.83 -48.17 15.74
C GLU A 153 53.95 -49.37 15.30
N PRO A 154 53.61 -50.30 16.21
CA PRO A 154 52.79 -51.46 15.88
C PRO A 154 51.42 -51.08 15.27
N GLY A 155 51.18 -51.53 14.04
CA GLY A 155 49.88 -51.42 13.37
C GLY A 155 49.57 -50.07 12.68
N VAL A 156 50.49 -49.11 12.65
CA VAL A 156 50.27 -47.82 11.95
C VAL A 156 50.32 -47.98 10.43
N VAL A 157 51.28 -48.74 9.91
CA VAL A 157 51.38 -49.06 8.47
C VAL A 157 50.16 -49.87 8.00
N GLU A 158 49.65 -50.80 8.82
CA GLU A 158 48.47 -51.59 8.49
C GLU A 158 47.21 -50.72 8.38
N ARG A 159 47.01 -49.79 9.33
CA ARG A 159 45.90 -48.82 9.29
C ARG A 159 45.99 -47.90 8.08
N PHE A 160 47.19 -47.39 7.78
CA PHE A 160 47.44 -46.54 6.61
C PHE A 160 47.11 -47.26 5.29
N MET A 161 47.54 -48.51 5.14
CA MET A 161 47.24 -49.32 3.94
C MET A 161 45.76 -49.72 3.88
N ALA A 162 45.11 -49.95 5.02
CA ALA A 162 43.68 -50.26 5.10
C ALA A 162 42.83 -49.06 4.66
N GLU A 163 43.16 -47.84 5.08
CA GLU A 163 42.51 -46.59 4.64
C GLU A 163 42.50 -46.49 3.11
N ALA A 164 43.68 -46.64 2.50
CA ALA A 164 43.82 -46.53 1.05
C ALA A 164 43.04 -47.61 0.31
N ARG A 165 43.05 -48.86 0.82
CA ARG A 165 42.32 -49.99 0.22
C ARG A 165 40.80 -49.83 0.34
N ILE A 166 40.30 -49.41 1.50
CA ILE A 166 38.86 -49.18 1.71
C ILE A 166 38.39 -48.06 0.78
N THR A 167 39.11 -46.94 0.75
CA THR A 167 38.76 -45.79 -0.10
C THR A 167 38.81 -46.17 -1.59
N ALA A 168 39.83 -46.93 -2.02
CA ALA A 168 39.96 -47.38 -3.41
C ALA A 168 38.83 -48.33 -3.87
N GLN A 169 38.17 -49.04 -2.94
CA GLN A 169 37.02 -49.91 -3.26
C GLN A 169 35.69 -49.14 -3.34
N LEU A 170 35.68 -47.85 -2.95
CA LEU A 170 34.48 -47.02 -2.92
C LEU A 170 34.43 -46.09 -4.14
N GLU A 171 33.88 -46.58 -5.24
CA GLU A 171 33.68 -45.80 -6.46
C GLU A 171 32.36 -45.01 -6.40
N HIS A 172 32.42 -43.75 -5.96
CA HIS A 172 31.27 -42.85 -5.89
C HIS A 172 31.67 -41.41 -6.21
N PRO A 173 30.85 -40.61 -6.93
CA PRO A 173 31.19 -39.23 -7.31
C PRO A 173 31.51 -38.31 -6.12
N ASN A 174 30.95 -38.62 -4.94
CA ASN A 174 31.17 -37.85 -3.71
C ASN A 174 32.15 -38.50 -2.71
N ILE A 175 32.93 -39.50 -3.12
CA ILE A 175 34.01 -40.09 -2.33
C ILE A 175 35.33 -39.78 -3.05
N ILE A 176 36.36 -39.36 -2.31
CA ILE A 176 37.64 -39.02 -2.92
C ILE A 176 38.29 -40.25 -3.56
N PRO A 177 38.57 -40.27 -4.88
CA PRO A 177 39.12 -41.46 -5.52
C PRO A 177 40.60 -41.60 -5.20
N VAL A 178 41.01 -42.83 -4.87
CA VAL A 178 42.41 -43.25 -4.74
C VAL A 178 42.87 -43.81 -6.08
N TYR A 179 44.00 -43.34 -6.59
CA TYR A 179 44.52 -43.68 -7.91
C TYR A 179 45.64 -44.73 -7.91
N ASP A 180 46.49 -44.72 -6.89
CA ASP A 180 47.62 -45.64 -6.79
C ASP A 180 48.02 -45.87 -5.34
N LEU A 181 48.62 -47.04 -5.06
CA LEU A 181 49.13 -47.45 -3.75
C LEU A 181 50.49 -48.13 -3.94
N GLY A 182 51.53 -47.61 -3.30
CA GLY A 182 52.89 -48.09 -3.52
C GLY A 182 53.84 -47.85 -2.36
N ARG A 183 55.14 -48.05 -2.62
CA ARG A 183 56.23 -47.72 -1.70
C ARG A 183 57.27 -46.86 -2.42
N LEU A 184 57.79 -45.83 -1.75
CA LEU A 184 58.89 -45.01 -2.25
C LEU A 184 60.23 -45.77 -2.14
N ALA A 185 61.31 -45.20 -2.70
CA ALA A 185 62.64 -45.82 -2.77
C ALA A 185 63.23 -46.25 -1.39
N GLU A 186 62.73 -45.68 -0.29
CA GLU A 186 63.12 -45.97 1.10
C GLU A 186 62.17 -46.95 1.81
N GLY A 187 61.22 -47.57 1.10
CA GLY A 187 60.25 -48.52 1.66
C GLY A 187 59.02 -47.88 2.33
N LEU A 188 58.95 -46.56 2.40
CA LEU A 188 57.83 -45.79 2.95
C LEU A 188 56.55 -46.00 2.11
N PRO A 189 55.44 -46.46 2.71
CA PRO A 189 54.18 -46.63 1.99
C PRO A 189 53.57 -45.26 1.64
N PHE A 190 53.01 -45.16 0.43
CA PHE A 190 52.26 -44.00 -0.02
C PHE A 190 51.02 -44.42 -0.80
N TYR A 191 50.04 -43.53 -0.87
CA TYR A 191 48.98 -43.64 -1.86
C TYR A 191 48.66 -42.27 -2.47
N THR A 192 48.12 -42.28 -3.68
CA THR A 192 47.76 -41.08 -4.43
C THR A 192 46.25 -40.95 -4.57
N MET A 193 45.74 -39.73 -4.53
CA MET A 193 44.31 -39.42 -4.63
C MET A 193 44.09 -38.13 -5.44
N ARG A 194 42.83 -37.79 -5.72
CA ARG A 194 42.47 -36.53 -6.39
C ARG A 194 42.95 -35.32 -5.59
N VAL A 195 43.56 -34.35 -6.27
CA VAL A 195 43.81 -33.03 -5.68
C VAL A 195 42.51 -32.23 -5.69
N VAL A 196 42.06 -31.80 -4.51
CA VAL A 196 40.97 -30.83 -4.36
C VAL A 196 41.61 -29.50 -3.98
N LYS A 197 41.45 -28.47 -4.83
CA LYS A 197 42.14 -27.18 -4.70
C LYS A 197 41.43 -26.18 -3.78
N GLN A 198 40.19 -26.48 -3.41
CA GLN A 198 39.29 -25.56 -2.73
C GLN A 198 38.92 -26.11 -1.36
N GLN A 199 38.71 -25.16 -0.47
CA GLN A 199 38.46 -25.23 0.97
C GLN A 199 37.59 -26.41 1.45
N SER A 200 37.73 -26.78 2.71
CA SER A 200 36.83 -27.72 3.39
C SER A 200 35.52 -27.03 3.80
N LEU A 201 34.47 -27.81 4.11
CA LEU A 201 33.25 -27.27 4.71
C LEU A 201 33.55 -26.51 6.01
N GLN A 202 34.57 -26.95 6.76
CA GLN A 202 35.01 -26.23 7.97
C GLN A 202 35.45 -24.79 7.67
N ASP A 203 36.21 -24.59 6.61
CA ASP A 203 36.69 -23.25 6.22
C ASP A 203 35.52 -22.33 5.85
N VAL A 204 34.49 -22.88 5.19
CA VAL A 204 33.25 -22.15 4.86
C VAL A 204 32.45 -21.81 6.11
N LEU A 205 32.30 -22.74 7.06
CA LEU A 205 31.52 -22.51 8.28
C LEU A 205 32.21 -21.53 9.24
N ALA A 206 33.56 -21.53 9.27
CA ALA A 206 34.36 -20.67 10.14
C ALA A 206 34.54 -19.24 9.59
N SER A 207 34.53 -19.05 8.28
CA SER A 207 34.70 -17.73 7.65
C SER A 207 33.36 -17.06 7.38
N HIS A 208 33.11 -15.91 8.02
CA HIS A 208 31.89 -15.13 7.79
C HIS A 208 31.77 -14.64 6.32
N GLU A 209 32.89 -14.39 5.65
CA GLU A 209 32.91 -13.96 4.25
C GLU A 209 32.53 -15.12 3.31
N LEU A 210 33.13 -16.30 3.50
CA LEU A 210 32.81 -17.48 2.70
C LEU A 210 31.37 -17.96 2.96
N ARG A 211 30.91 -17.91 4.21
CA ARG A 211 29.53 -18.27 4.57
C ARG A 211 28.47 -17.41 3.86
N ARG A 212 28.77 -16.14 3.56
CA ARG A 212 27.88 -15.27 2.76
C ARG A 212 27.80 -15.70 1.29
N GLN A 213 28.85 -16.32 0.76
CA GLN A 213 28.90 -16.83 -0.62
C GLN A 213 28.21 -18.20 -0.77
N TRP A 214 27.92 -18.87 0.34
CA TRP A 214 27.24 -20.17 0.38
C TRP A 214 25.83 -20.01 0.97
N SER A 215 24.82 -19.92 0.09
CA SER A 215 23.41 -19.93 0.52
C SER A 215 23.06 -21.23 1.23
N LEU A 216 22.05 -21.20 2.11
CA LEU A 216 21.57 -22.40 2.81
C LEU A 216 21.21 -23.53 1.82
N VAL A 217 20.62 -23.19 0.67
CA VAL A 217 20.31 -24.15 -0.40
C VAL A 217 21.57 -24.86 -0.91
N ARG A 218 22.68 -24.14 -1.10
CA ARG A 218 23.95 -24.71 -1.55
C ARG A 218 24.59 -25.61 -0.49
N LEU A 219 24.53 -25.20 0.78
CA LEU A 219 25.01 -26.00 1.91
C LEU A 219 24.19 -27.28 2.09
N MET A 220 22.85 -27.20 1.97
CA MET A 220 21.97 -28.37 1.98
C MET A 220 22.22 -29.28 0.76
N GLY A 221 22.50 -28.72 -0.42
CA GLY A 221 22.90 -29.51 -1.59
C GLY A 221 24.23 -30.26 -1.38
N ALA A 222 25.20 -29.65 -0.69
CA ALA A 222 26.44 -30.34 -0.30
C ALA A 222 26.19 -31.41 0.76
N PHE A 223 25.34 -31.12 1.74
CA PHE A 223 24.94 -32.05 2.79
C PHE A 223 24.24 -33.31 2.23
N VAL A 224 23.35 -33.15 1.25
CA VAL A 224 22.71 -34.26 0.53
C VAL A 224 23.75 -35.12 -0.18
N GLN A 225 24.73 -34.50 -0.85
CA GLN A 225 25.82 -35.23 -1.52
C GLN A 225 26.66 -36.07 -0.55
N VAL A 226 26.99 -35.54 0.63
CA VAL A 226 27.69 -36.29 1.70
C VAL A 226 26.82 -37.42 2.24
N SER A 227 25.52 -37.16 2.45
CA SER A 227 24.55 -38.17 2.90
C SER A 227 24.48 -39.37 1.92
N ARG A 228 24.49 -39.10 0.61
CA ARG A 228 24.52 -40.12 -0.45
C ARG A 228 25.84 -40.90 -0.48
N ALA A 229 26.97 -40.23 -0.26
CA ALA A 229 28.28 -40.89 -0.14
C ALA A 229 28.31 -41.89 1.03
N LEU A 230 27.78 -41.48 2.19
CA LEU A 230 27.66 -42.33 3.37
C LEU A 230 26.73 -43.52 3.11
N ALA A 231 25.55 -43.26 2.54
CA ALA A 231 24.61 -44.33 2.21
C ALA A 231 25.21 -45.38 1.27
N TYR A 232 25.98 -44.94 0.26
CA TYR A 232 26.71 -45.81 -0.65
C TYR A 232 27.73 -46.71 0.08
N ALA A 233 28.50 -46.13 1.00
CA ALA A 233 29.50 -46.87 1.79
C ALA A 233 28.84 -47.86 2.78
N HIS A 234 27.77 -47.43 3.44
CA HIS A 234 27.02 -48.25 4.40
C HIS A 234 26.43 -49.50 3.73
N ARG A 235 25.91 -49.39 2.50
CA ARG A 235 25.42 -50.54 1.72
C ARG A 235 26.51 -51.56 1.38
N ARG A 236 27.78 -51.14 1.37
CA ARG A 236 28.96 -52.01 1.17
C ARG A 236 29.55 -52.49 2.49
N GLY A 237 28.87 -52.23 3.60
CA GLY A 237 29.32 -52.62 4.93
C GLY A 237 30.49 -51.80 5.46
N VAL A 238 30.72 -50.58 4.94
CA VAL A 238 31.80 -49.69 5.41
C VAL A 238 31.20 -48.53 6.20
N ILE A 239 31.66 -48.33 7.43
CA ILE A 239 31.28 -47.18 8.30
C ILE A 239 32.48 -46.25 8.40
N HIS A 240 32.29 -44.92 8.29
CA HIS A 240 33.37 -43.93 8.23
C HIS A 240 33.97 -43.58 9.60
N ARG A 241 33.14 -43.37 10.63
CA ARG A 241 33.50 -43.11 12.04
C ARG A 241 34.23 -41.80 12.37
N ASP A 242 34.47 -40.94 11.40
CA ASP A 242 35.10 -39.62 11.61
C ASP A 242 34.51 -38.56 10.67
N ILE A 243 33.18 -38.47 10.64
CA ILE A 243 32.48 -37.44 9.86
C ILE A 243 32.57 -36.10 10.60
N LYS A 244 33.11 -35.10 9.92
CA LYS A 244 33.29 -33.72 10.39
C LYS A 244 33.46 -32.76 9.20
N PRO A 245 33.24 -31.45 9.36
CA PRO A 245 33.34 -30.49 8.27
C PRO A 245 34.73 -30.42 7.60
N GLU A 246 35.82 -30.74 8.32
CA GLU A 246 37.18 -30.77 7.77
C GLU A 246 37.36 -31.88 6.70
N ASN A 247 36.59 -32.97 6.81
CA ASN A 247 36.66 -34.12 5.90
C ASN A 247 35.76 -33.98 4.68
N VAL A 248 34.98 -32.90 4.59
CA VAL A 248 34.13 -32.57 3.44
C VAL A 248 34.84 -31.54 2.58
N LEU A 249 35.45 -31.98 1.49
CA LEU A 249 36.22 -31.13 0.58
C LEU A 249 35.33 -30.59 -0.54
N LEU A 250 35.51 -29.31 -0.88
CA LEU A 250 34.71 -28.60 -1.87
C LEU A 250 35.55 -28.38 -3.14
N GLY A 251 35.01 -28.63 -4.32
CA GLY A 251 35.68 -28.47 -5.63
C GLY A 251 35.43 -27.11 -6.31
N ASP A 252 36.23 -26.79 -7.32
CA ASP A 252 36.15 -25.53 -8.09
C ASP A 252 34.80 -25.35 -8.82
N TYR A 253 34.14 -26.45 -9.18
CA TYR A 253 32.90 -26.44 -9.98
C TYR A 253 31.69 -26.93 -9.18
N GLY A 254 31.78 -26.95 -7.85
CA GLY A 254 30.71 -27.40 -6.96
C GLY A 254 30.71 -28.90 -6.68
N GLU A 255 31.77 -29.63 -7.04
CA GLU A 255 31.95 -31.02 -6.62
C GLU A 255 32.15 -31.11 -5.10
N ILE A 256 31.64 -32.16 -4.47
CA ILE A 256 31.77 -32.40 -3.03
C ILE A 256 32.41 -33.77 -2.83
N TYR A 257 33.52 -33.84 -2.10
CA TYR A 257 34.24 -35.09 -1.83
C TYR A 257 34.35 -35.35 -0.33
N LEU A 258 33.91 -36.53 0.10
CA LEU A 258 34.16 -37.04 1.44
C LEU A 258 35.52 -37.76 1.48
N ALA A 259 36.39 -37.33 2.38
CA ALA A 259 37.77 -37.80 2.52
C ALA A 259 38.06 -38.35 3.93
N ASP A 260 39.27 -38.93 4.10
CA ASP A 260 39.82 -39.42 5.37
C ASP A 260 39.09 -40.62 6.00
N TRP A 261 39.08 -41.76 5.28
CA TRP A 261 38.50 -43.03 5.72
C TRP A 261 39.41 -43.79 6.72
N GLY A 262 40.36 -43.11 7.38
CA GLY A 262 41.41 -43.73 8.20
C GLY A 262 40.91 -44.49 9.44
N ASN A 263 39.68 -44.21 9.87
CA ASN A 263 39.02 -44.89 10.98
C ASN A 263 37.92 -45.86 10.53
N ALA A 264 37.79 -46.11 9.22
CA ALA A 264 36.72 -46.91 8.68
C ALA A 264 36.85 -48.40 9.06
N LYS A 265 35.73 -49.08 9.28
CA LYS A 265 35.70 -50.53 9.53
C LYS A 265 34.70 -51.26 8.64
N PRO A 266 35.05 -52.45 8.10
CA PRO A 266 34.09 -53.36 7.49
C PRO A 266 33.20 -54.00 8.57
N LEU A 267 31.90 -54.06 8.32
CA LEU A 267 30.88 -54.67 9.19
C LEU A 267 31.04 -56.20 9.31
N SER A 268 31.78 -56.85 8.39
CA SER A 268 32.03 -58.29 8.40
C SER A 268 33.40 -58.65 8.98
N CYS A 269 33.50 -58.59 10.31
CA CYS A 269 34.45 -59.38 11.10
C CYS A 269 33.71 -59.96 12.32
N ARG A 270 32.67 -60.77 12.06
CA ARG A 270 32.31 -61.86 12.97
C ARG A 270 33.27 -63.00 12.65
N VAL A 271 34.38 -63.06 13.36
CA VAL A 271 35.17 -64.29 13.41
C VAL A 271 34.47 -65.18 14.42
N ASP A 272 33.97 -66.31 13.94
CA ASP A 272 33.51 -67.40 14.78
C ASP A 272 34.62 -67.75 15.78
N SER A 273 34.23 -67.74 17.05
CA SER A 273 35.06 -67.91 18.23
C SER A 273 35.88 -69.20 18.23
N ALA A 274 37.19 -69.05 18.43
CA ALA A 274 38.01 -69.93 19.26
C ALA A 274 38.81 -69.05 20.23
N PRO A 275 38.83 -69.33 21.55
CA PRO A 275 39.43 -68.45 22.54
C PRO A 275 40.93 -68.73 22.60
N ASP A 276 41.75 -67.79 22.15
CA ASP A 276 43.17 -67.79 22.49
C ASP A 276 43.52 -66.58 23.36
N SER A 277 44.06 -66.94 24.51
CA SER A 277 44.33 -66.11 25.67
C SER A 277 45.40 -65.06 25.40
N ARG A 278 44.98 -63.80 25.19
CA ARG A 278 45.70 -62.63 25.67
C ARG A 278 44.72 -61.62 26.26
N SER A 279 44.69 -61.63 27.59
CA SER A 279 44.10 -60.61 28.46
C SER A 279 44.40 -59.19 27.95
N MET A 280 43.41 -58.53 27.34
CA MET A 280 43.33 -57.08 27.34
C MET A 280 42.76 -56.66 28.68
N SER A 281 43.61 -56.09 29.52
CA SER A 281 43.26 -55.61 30.85
C SER A 281 42.09 -54.61 30.80
N SER A 282 41.04 -54.92 31.56
CA SER A 282 40.08 -53.94 32.05
C SER A 282 40.77 -53.00 33.05
N GLU A 283 41.54 -52.04 32.56
CA GLU A 283 41.91 -50.86 33.36
C GLU A 283 40.84 -49.77 33.16
N PRO A 284 40.27 -49.20 34.23
CA PRO A 284 39.45 -47.99 34.12
C PRO A 284 40.29 -46.84 33.56
N LEU A 285 39.65 -45.94 32.79
CA LEU A 285 40.23 -44.70 32.28
C LEU A 285 41.15 -44.02 33.32
N ARG A 286 42.46 -44.00 33.07
CA ARG A 286 43.41 -43.19 33.87
C ARG A 286 43.17 -41.71 33.57
N LEU A 287 42.98 -40.93 34.63
CA LEU A 287 42.52 -39.52 34.63
C LEU A 287 43.67 -38.50 34.65
N ASP A 288 44.88 -38.89 34.27
CA ASP A 288 46.06 -38.02 34.35
C ASP A 288 46.37 -37.39 32.98
N GLY A 289 45.96 -36.14 32.76
CA GLY A 289 46.37 -35.36 31.58
C GLY A 289 45.47 -34.21 31.10
N PHE A 290 44.33 -33.93 31.73
CA PHE A 290 43.29 -33.02 31.20
C PHE A 290 43.52 -31.50 31.38
N GLY A 291 44.72 -31.05 31.75
CA GLY A 291 44.99 -29.67 32.15
C GLY A 291 45.33 -28.65 31.05
N ARG A 292 45.30 -29.00 29.75
CA ARG A 292 45.62 -28.06 28.66
C ARG A 292 44.36 -27.46 28.03
N ALA A 293 44.40 -26.15 27.76
CA ALA A 293 43.40 -25.45 26.96
C ALA A 293 43.24 -26.15 25.60
N PHE A 294 42.00 -26.48 25.24
CA PHE A 294 41.68 -27.18 24.01
C PHE A 294 41.64 -26.16 22.85
N ASP A 295 42.56 -26.30 21.89
CA ASP A 295 42.50 -25.61 20.60
C ASP A 295 42.06 -26.64 19.56
N ARG A 296 40.94 -26.38 18.87
CA ARG A 296 40.34 -27.28 17.88
C ARG A 296 41.29 -27.59 16.71
N LYS A 297 42.33 -26.74 16.51
CA LYS A 297 43.36 -26.93 15.49
C LYS A 297 44.53 -27.84 15.92
N GLY A 298 44.67 -28.14 17.21
CA GLY A 298 45.76 -28.93 17.76
C GLY A 298 45.25 -30.20 18.43
N GLY A 299 45.50 -31.36 17.81
CA GLY A 299 45.04 -32.67 18.29
C GLY A 299 45.37 -32.93 19.76
N GLY A 300 44.35 -32.84 20.61
CA GLY A 300 44.42 -33.32 22.00
C GLY A 300 44.46 -34.85 22.02
N THR A 301 45.31 -35.42 22.86
CA THR A 301 45.41 -36.87 23.02
C THR A 301 44.12 -37.44 23.59
N LEU A 302 43.42 -38.25 22.81
CA LEU A 302 42.22 -38.96 23.24
C LEU A 302 42.57 -40.08 24.24
N PRO A 303 41.64 -40.46 25.12
CA PRO A 303 41.81 -41.65 25.95
C PRO A 303 42.06 -42.91 25.11
N SER A 304 42.97 -43.77 25.57
CA SER A 304 43.30 -45.06 24.93
C SER A 304 42.02 -45.85 24.62
N GLY A 305 41.75 -46.09 23.32
CA GLY A 305 40.62 -46.91 22.84
C GLY A 305 39.50 -46.17 22.10
N LEU A 306 39.39 -44.83 22.19
CA LEU A 306 38.45 -44.06 21.37
C LEU A 306 39.08 -43.64 20.03
N SER A 307 38.34 -43.83 18.94
CA SER A 307 38.71 -43.44 17.57
C SER A 307 37.63 -42.52 16.99
N GLY A 308 38.04 -41.34 16.50
CA GLY A 308 37.18 -40.27 15.97
C GLY A 308 37.46 -38.90 16.60
N THR A 309 36.85 -37.83 16.08
CA THR A 309 37.07 -36.44 16.53
C THR A 309 36.10 -36.04 17.66
N PRO A 310 36.60 -35.65 18.86
CA PRO A 310 35.73 -35.33 20.00
C PRO A 310 34.74 -34.22 19.66
N GLY A 311 33.47 -34.43 20.02
CA GLY A 311 32.33 -33.58 19.62
C GLY A 311 31.46 -34.21 18.52
N TYR A 312 32.07 -34.97 17.61
CA TYR A 312 31.38 -35.68 16.51
C TYR A 312 31.17 -37.18 16.79
N ILE A 313 31.91 -37.75 17.75
CA ILE A 313 31.82 -39.16 18.13
C ILE A 313 30.43 -39.48 18.68
N ALA A 314 29.80 -40.55 18.17
CA ALA A 314 28.46 -40.95 18.63
C ALA A 314 28.47 -41.46 20.09
N PRO A 315 27.39 -41.24 20.88
CA PRO A 315 27.34 -41.61 22.29
C PRO A 315 27.69 -43.08 22.59
N GLU A 316 27.23 -44.00 21.75
CA GLU A 316 27.50 -45.45 21.84
C GLU A 316 28.98 -45.81 21.57
N GLN A 317 29.69 -45.03 20.75
CA GLN A 317 31.14 -45.20 20.55
C GLN A 317 31.92 -44.77 21.80
N ILE A 318 31.45 -43.74 22.51
CA ILE A 318 32.08 -43.27 23.75
C ILE A 318 31.85 -44.27 24.89
N ARG A 319 30.67 -44.92 24.93
CA ARG A 319 30.35 -45.95 25.95
C ARG A 319 31.10 -47.26 25.74
N GLY A 320 31.58 -47.53 24.52
CA GLY A 320 32.18 -48.82 24.17
C GLY A 320 31.14 -49.93 23.98
N ASP A 321 29.89 -49.58 23.63
CA ASP A 321 28.80 -50.53 23.39
C ASP A 321 29.01 -51.24 22.03
N HIS A 322 29.99 -52.15 21.95
CA HIS A 322 30.43 -52.76 20.69
C HIS A 322 29.30 -53.44 19.89
N ASP A 323 28.29 -53.99 20.57
CA ASP A 323 27.14 -54.64 19.93
C ASP A 323 26.12 -53.67 19.32
N ARG A 324 26.22 -52.37 19.66
CA ARG A 324 25.29 -51.31 19.21
C ARG A 324 25.90 -50.37 18.17
N ILE A 325 27.17 -50.55 17.82
CA ILE A 325 27.87 -49.72 16.83
C ILE A 325 27.54 -50.22 15.42
N ASP A 326 26.64 -49.52 14.74
CA ASP A 326 26.30 -49.72 13.32
C ASP A 326 26.52 -48.42 12.50
N HIS A 327 25.99 -48.35 11.28
CA HIS A 327 26.12 -47.18 10.40
C HIS A 327 25.48 -45.89 10.95
N ARG A 328 24.63 -45.98 11.98
CA ARG A 328 23.94 -44.82 12.59
C ARG A 328 24.88 -43.94 13.40
N VAL A 329 26.12 -44.38 13.67
CA VAL A 329 27.16 -43.53 14.24
C VAL A 329 27.54 -42.40 13.27
N ASP A 330 27.59 -42.69 11.97
CA ASP A 330 27.88 -41.68 10.94
C ASP A 330 26.69 -40.73 10.77
N ILE A 331 25.45 -41.22 10.96
CA ILE A 331 24.24 -40.38 10.95
C ILE A 331 24.25 -39.39 12.12
N PHE A 332 24.70 -39.80 13.30
CA PHE A 332 24.86 -38.88 14.43
C PHE A 332 25.88 -37.79 14.12
N ALA A 333 27.06 -38.17 13.63
CA ALA A 333 28.10 -37.22 13.27
C ALA A 333 27.68 -36.28 12.13
N LEU A 334 26.93 -36.79 11.14
CA LEU A 334 26.30 -35.97 10.11
C LEU A 334 25.24 -35.02 10.69
N GLY A 335 24.52 -35.42 11.75
CA GLY A 335 23.58 -34.57 12.48
C GLY A 335 24.26 -33.39 13.17
N VAL A 336 25.47 -33.59 13.68
CA VAL A 336 26.32 -32.51 14.22
C VAL A 336 26.69 -31.52 13.12
N VAL A 337 27.08 -32.01 11.94
CA VAL A 337 27.36 -31.15 10.76
C VAL A 337 26.12 -30.36 10.33
N LEU A 338 24.93 -30.99 10.30
CA LEU A 338 23.68 -30.31 9.99
C LEU A 338 23.40 -29.18 10.98
N TYR A 339 23.60 -29.44 12.27
CA TYR A 339 23.41 -28.46 13.33
C TYR A 339 24.32 -27.24 13.15
N GLU A 340 25.60 -27.44 12.83
CA GLU A 340 26.55 -26.35 12.57
C GLU A 340 26.21 -25.56 11.30
N ILE A 341 25.69 -26.22 10.26
CA ILE A 341 25.20 -25.54 9.06
C ILE A 341 24.01 -24.62 9.41
N LEU A 342 23.04 -25.12 10.18
CA LEU A 342 21.81 -24.41 10.52
C LEU A 342 22.04 -23.26 11.51
N THR A 343 22.89 -23.46 12.51
CA THR A 343 23.04 -22.53 13.65
C THR A 343 24.35 -21.73 13.61
N GLY A 344 25.39 -22.28 12.98
CA GLY A 344 26.75 -21.77 13.06
C GLY A 344 27.47 -22.10 14.37
N GLU A 345 26.82 -22.81 15.29
CA GLU A 345 27.38 -23.25 16.56
C GLU A 345 27.50 -24.79 16.60
N HIS A 346 28.41 -25.32 17.41
CA HIS A 346 28.52 -26.76 17.64
C HIS A 346 27.58 -27.20 18.78
N PRO A 347 26.79 -28.28 18.65
CA PRO A 347 25.75 -28.66 19.62
C PRO A 347 26.30 -29.05 21.01
N PHE A 348 27.52 -29.59 21.07
CA PHE A 348 28.16 -30.11 22.29
C PHE A 348 29.40 -29.33 22.73
N ASP A 349 29.50 -28.05 22.35
CA ASP A 349 30.69 -27.24 22.66
C ASP A 349 30.94 -27.10 24.18
N ALA A 350 32.21 -27.19 24.58
CA ALA A 350 32.69 -27.13 25.97
C ALA A 350 34.21 -26.84 26.08
N PRO A 351 34.73 -26.35 27.23
CA PRO A 351 36.11 -25.85 27.36
C PRO A 351 37.23 -26.90 27.30
N THR A 352 36.89 -28.18 27.53
CA THR A 352 37.88 -29.28 27.57
C THR A 352 37.36 -30.49 26.79
N VAL A 353 38.27 -31.31 26.26
CA VAL A 353 37.94 -32.54 25.52
C VAL A 353 37.02 -33.46 26.33
N LEU A 354 37.31 -33.64 27.63
CA LEU A 354 36.49 -34.46 28.51
C LEU A 354 35.08 -33.88 28.67
N ALA A 355 34.95 -32.55 28.78
CA ALA A 355 33.67 -31.89 28.90
C ALA A 355 32.84 -32.01 27.61
N VAL A 356 33.48 -31.94 26.43
CA VAL A 356 32.81 -32.18 25.14
C VAL A 356 32.31 -33.62 25.07
N ILE A 357 33.14 -34.61 25.42
CA ILE A 357 32.76 -36.03 25.44
C ILE A 357 31.57 -36.27 26.39
N LEU A 358 31.63 -35.71 27.60
CA LEU A 358 30.54 -35.83 28.58
C LEU A 358 29.25 -35.15 28.06
N ALA A 359 29.37 -33.97 27.45
CA ALA A 359 28.26 -33.25 26.85
C ALA A 359 27.64 -34.06 25.70
N THR A 360 28.44 -34.67 24.83
CA THR A 360 27.94 -35.53 23.76
C THR A 360 27.17 -36.74 24.31
N GLN A 361 27.55 -37.30 25.46
CA GLN A 361 26.83 -38.41 26.08
C GLN A 361 25.53 -38.01 26.80
N THR A 362 25.51 -36.86 27.47
CA THR A 362 24.49 -36.53 28.48
C THR A 362 23.65 -35.31 28.18
N ARG A 363 24.17 -34.34 27.42
CA ARG A 363 23.50 -33.07 27.11
C ARG A 363 22.63 -33.23 25.88
N GLU A 364 21.36 -32.87 26.00
CA GLU A 364 20.50 -32.67 24.83
C GLU A 364 20.82 -31.33 24.16
N PRO A 365 20.99 -31.28 22.83
CA PRO A 365 21.28 -30.05 22.12
C PRO A 365 20.08 -29.09 22.16
N ARG A 366 20.35 -27.78 22.08
CA ARG A 366 19.28 -26.77 21.98
C ARG A 366 18.63 -26.87 20.59
N PRO A 367 17.31 -26.77 20.45
CA PRO A 367 16.70 -26.75 19.12
C PRO A 367 17.25 -25.59 18.26
N PRO A 368 17.63 -25.81 16.99
CA PRO A 368 18.16 -24.77 16.10
C PRO A 368 17.34 -23.47 16.03
N ARG A 369 16.00 -23.54 16.06
CA ARG A 369 15.09 -22.36 16.01
C ARG A 369 15.17 -21.47 17.24
N THR A 370 15.64 -22.00 18.36
CA THR A 370 15.92 -21.21 19.57
C THR A 370 17.13 -20.29 19.38
N ILE A 371 18.04 -20.62 18.46
CA ILE A 371 19.25 -19.84 18.14
C ILE A 371 19.01 -19.01 16.87
N VAL A 372 18.44 -19.63 15.84
CA VAL A 372 18.13 -19.01 14.55
C VAL A 372 16.63 -19.15 14.27
N PRO A 373 15.80 -18.16 14.66
CA PRO A 373 14.33 -18.25 14.54
C PRO A 373 13.81 -18.51 13.13
N SER A 374 14.59 -18.14 12.11
CA SER A 374 14.31 -18.37 10.68
C SER A 374 14.60 -19.80 10.21
N CYS A 375 15.12 -20.67 11.06
CA CYS A 375 15.39 -22.08 10.72
C CYS A 375 14.07 -22.83 10.42
N PRO A 376 13.96 -23.56 9.30
CA PRO A 376 12.77 -24.34 8.97
C PRO A 376 12.53 -25.49 9.95
N LEU A 377 11.29 -25.63 10.44
CA LEU A 377 10.84 -26.72 11.34
C LEU A 377 11.28 -28.11 10.87
N ILE A 378 11.08 -28.41 9.58
CA ILE A 378 11.42 -29.73 9.00
C ILE A 378 12.91 -30.04 9.15
N LEU A 379 13.79 -29.05 8.98
CA LEU A 379 15.23 -29.24 9.13
C LEU A 379 15.67 -29.33 10.60
N GLU A 380 14.97 -28.61 11.49
CA GLU A 380 15.15 -28.76 12.94
C GLU A 380 14.76 -30.17 13.40
N ASP A 381 13.58 -30.67 13.02
CA ASP A 381 13.09 -31.99 13.42
C ASP A 381 14.05 -33.10 12.96
N LEU A 382 14.50 -33.04 11.70
CA LEU A 382 15.50 -33.96 11.15
C LEU A 382 16.83 -33.85 11.91
N CYS A 383 17.34 -32.64 12.14
CA CYS A 383 18.60 -32.42 12.86
C CYS A 383 18.53 -33.01 14.28
N MET A 384 17.43 -32.76 15.00
CA MET A 384 17.21 -33.28 16.34
C MET A 384 17.05 -34.81 16.35
N ALA A 385 16.38 -35.38 15.35
CA ALA A 385 16.28 -36.84 15.19
C ALA A 385 17.65 -37.50 14.95
N MET A 386 18.50 -36.89 14.12
CA MET A 386 19.87 -37.38 13.87
C MET A 386 20.75 -37.32 15.13
N LEU A 387 20.56 -36.31 15.98
CA LEU A 387 21.31 -36.11 17.23
C LEU A 387 20.75 -36.91 18.43
N ALA A 388 19.76 -37.77 18.22
CA ALA A 388 19.20 -38.58 19.29
C ALA A 388 20.26 -39.49 19.93
N LYS A 389 20.29 -39.52 21.27
CA LYS A 389 21.26 -40.34 22.03
C LYS A 389 21.04 -41.84 21.86
N ASP A 390 19.78 -42.23 21.62
CA ASP A 390 19.41 -43.61 21.32
C ASP A 390 19.46 -43.86 19.80
N PRO A 391 20.34 -44.75 19.29
CA PRO A 391 20.44 -45.02 17.86
C PRO A 391 19.13 -45.47 17.20
N SER A 392 18.20 -46.12 17.93
CA SER A 392 16.88 -46.52 17.39
C SER A 392 16.01 -45.34 16.96
N LYS A 393 16.22 -44.16 17.53
CA LYS A 393 15.44 -42.94 17.25
C LYS A 393 16.00 -42.12 16.09
N ARG A 394 17.19 -42.47 15.58
CA ARG A 394 17.80 -41.81 14.42
C ARG A 394 17.18 -42.31 13.12
N PRO A 395 17.27 -41.55 12.02
CA PRO A 395 16.90 -42.03 10.69
C PRO A 395 17.53 -43.38 10.38
N ALA A 396 16.77 -44.26 9.71
CA ALA A 396 17.17 -45.65 9.51
C ALA A 396 18.43 -45.80 8.63
N SER A 397 18.67 -44.85 7.71
CA SER A 397 19.85 -44.80 6.84
C SER A 397 20.14 -43.37 6.38
N ALA A 398 21.34 -43.13 5.86
CA ALA A 398 21.70 -41.83 5.28
C ALA A 398 20.92 -41.49 3.99
N ASP A 399 20.32 -42.49 3.31
CA ASP A 399 19.41 -42.25 2.17
C ASP A 399 18.12 -41.55 2.61
N VAL A 400 17.59 -41.91 3.79
CA VAL A 400 16.39 -41.26 4.35
C VAL A 400 16.68 -39.79 4.66
N VAL A 401 17.85 -39.52 5.25
CA VAL A 401 18.32 -38.15 5.52
C VAL A 401 18.41 -37.34 4.23
N ALA A 402 19.03 -37.90 3.18
CA ALA A 402 19.13 -37.24 1.88
C ALA A 402 17.75 -36.93 1.29
N ALA A 403 16.82 -37.89 1.33
CA ALA A 403 15.47 -37.73 0.79
C ALA A 403 14.65 -36.65 1.52
N GLU A 404 14.75 -36.57 2.85
CA GLU A 404 14.04 -35.53 3.63
C GLU A 404 14.55 -34.12 3.30
N VAL A 405 15.87 -33.95 3.14
CA VAL A 405 16.46 -32.66 2.75
C VAL A 405 16.13 -32.32 1.29
N ASP A 406 16.14 -33.29 0.37
CA ASP A 406 15.72 -33.08 -1.02
C ASP A 406 14.25 -32.63 -1.12
N ALA A 407 13.34 -33.27 -0.38
CA ALA A 407 11.94 -32.87 -0.31
C ALA A 407 11.76 -31.43 0.20
N PHE A 408 12.55 -31.02 1.19
CA PHE A 408 12.57 -29.63 1.66
C PHE A 408 13.04 -28.67 0.56
N LEU A 409 14.11 -29.02 -0.17
CA LEU A 409 14.66 -28.18 -1.26
C LEU A 409 13.68 -28.04 -2.43
N GLU A 410 12.95 -29.09 -2.78
CA GLU A 410 11.90 -29.03 -3.81
C GLU A 410 10.74 -28.11 -3.39
N GLY A 411 10.26 -28.23 -2.15
CA GLY A 411 9.20 -27.36 -1.63
C GLY A 411 9.62 -25.88 -1.54
N ALA A 412 10.89 -25.58 -1.26
CA ALA A 412 11.42 -24.22 -1.22
C ALA A 412 11.50 -23.58 -2.63
N LYS A 413 11.93 -24.35 -3.64
CA LYS A 413 11.97 -23.89 -5.04
C LYS A 413 10.57 -23.56 -5.56
N GLU A 414 9.58 -24.42 -5.27
CA GLU A 414 8.21 -24.20 -5.72
C GLU A 414 7.60 -22.94 -5.07
N ARG A 415 7.81 -22.72 -3.77
CA ARG A 415 7.37 -21.47 -3.11
C ARG A 415 8.02 -20.23 -3.73
N SER A 416 9.32 -20.29 -4.05
CA SER A 416 10.02 -19.18 -4.70
C SER A 416 9.44 -18.89 -6.08
N ARG A 417 9.15 -19.92 -6.88
CA ARG A 417 8.53 -19.78 -8.19
C ARG A 417 7.15 -19.14 -8.10
N ARG A 418 6.29 -19.61 -7.18
CA ARG A 418 4.96 -19.03 -6.97
C ARG A 418 5.02 -17.56 -6.56
N ARG A 419 5.95 -17.19 -5.68
CA ARG A 419 6.20 -15.79 -5.30
C ARG A 419 6.62 -14.93 -6.48
N GLU A 420 7.50 -15.44 -7.34
CA GLU A 420 7.93 -14.74 -8.55
C GLU A 420 6.74 -14.52 -9.51
N GLU A 421 5.91 -15.53 -9.73
CA GLU A 421 4.69 -15.41 -10.54
C GLU A 421 3.68 -14.43 -9.93
N ALA A 422 3.48 -14.45 -8.61
CA ALA A 422 2.67 -13.47 -7.91
C ALA A 422 3.21 -12.04 -8.12
N GLY A 423 4.53 -11.84 -8.04
CA GLY A 423 5.19 -10.57 -8.31
C GLY A 423 5.00 -10.07 -9.75
N LYS A 424 5.05 -10.97 -10.75
CA LYS A 424 4.77 -10.64 -12.17
C LYS A 424 3.33 -10.15 -12.35
N LEU A 425 2.37 -10.81 -11.71
CA LEU A 425 0.95 -10.40 -11.74
C LEU A 425 0.74 -9.03 -11.06
N CYS A 426 1.41 -8.77 -9.94
CA CYS A 426 1.37 -7.46 -9.28
C CYS A 426 1.96 -6.36 -10.17
N ALA A 427 3.04 -6.65 -10.89
CA ALA A 427 3.62 -5.71 -11.85
C ALA A 427 2.68 -5.43 -13.03
N LEU A 428 1.98 -6.44 -13.54
CA LEU A 428 0.97 -6.27 -14.59
C LEU A 428 -0.20 -5.40 -14.11
N ALA A 429 -0.63 -5.55 -12.86
CA ALA A 429 -1.73 -4.77 -12.26
C ALA A 429 -1.46 -3.26 -12.22
N LYS A 430 -0.19 -2.82 -12.28
CA LYS A 430 0.16 -1.38 -12.34
C LYS A 430 -0.34 -0.69 -13.61
N THR A 431 -0.46 -1.43 -14.72
CA THR A 431 -0.91 -0.88 -16.01
C THR A 431 -2.38 -0.43 -15.97
N PRO A 432 -3.36 -1.28 -15.57
CA PRO A 432 -4.74 -0.84 -15.44
C PRO A 432 -4.92 0.23 -14.35
N LEU A 433 -4.12 0.23 -13.28
CA LEU A 433 -4.15 1.29 -12.27
C LEU A 433 -3.72 2.66 -12.83
N GLN A 434 -2.67 2.70 -13.66
CA GLN A 434 -2.27 3.93 -14.33
C GLN A 434 -3.37 4.41 -15.29
N ARG A 435 -3.99 3.48 -16.02
CA ARG A 435 -5.11 3.80 -16.90
C ARG A 435 -6.32 4.36 -16.15
N ASP A 436 -6.66 3.79 -14.99
CA ASP A 436 -7.71 4.33 -14.09
C ASP A 436 -7.42 5.79 -13.68
N HIS A 437 -6.16 6.09 -13.35
CA HIS A 437 -5.73 7.43 -13.01
C HIS A 437 -5.88 8.41 -14.19
N ASP A 438 -5.40 8.04 -15.37
CA ASP A 438 -5.45 8.88 -16.56
C ASP A 438 -6.92 9.13 -17.01
N LEU A 439 -7.75 8.08 -17.00
CA LEU A 439 -9.18 8.17 -17.33
C LEU A 439 -9.95 9.04 -16.33
N THR A 440 -9.53 9.08 -15.06
CA THR A 440 -10.15 9.97 -14.06
C THR A 440 -9.97 11.43 -14.44
N ALA A 441 -8.76 11.83 -14.84
CA ALA A 441 -8.46 13.19 -15.27
C ALA A 441 -9.21 13.55 -16.58
N GLU A 442 -9.23 12.64 -17.56
CA GLU A 442 -9.98 12.81 -18.81
C GLU A 442 -11.48 13.01 -18.54
N ARG A 443 -12.09 12.15 -17.72
CA ARG A 443 -13.52 12.25 -17.37
C ARG A 443 -13.85 13.59 -16.73
N GLN A 444 -13.01 14.05 -15.80
CA GLN A 444 -13.23 15.33 -15.11
C GLN A 444 -13.18 16.51 -16.08
N TRP A 445 -12.20 16.51 -16.99
CA TRP A 445 -12.06 17.54 -18.02
C TRP A 445 -13.25 17.55 -18.99
N LEU A 446 -13.65 16.38 -19.52
CA LEU A 446 -14.78 16.24 -20.44
C LEU A 446 -16.08 16.79 -19.84
N GLN A 447 -16.36 16.46 -18.58
CA GLN A 447 -17.55 16.94 -17.88
C GLN A 447 -17.53 18.46 -17.65
N GLU A 448 -16.35 19.05 -17.42
CA GLU A 448 -16.23 20.49 -17.23
C GLU A 448 -16.45 21.25 -18.53
N GLU A 449 -15.82 20.79 -19.61
CA GLU A 449 -15.95 21.42 -20.93
C GLU A 449 -17.37 21.25 -21.50
N ALA A 450 -18.00 20.08 -21.29
CA ALA A 450 -19.41 19.87 -21.62
C ALA A 450 -20.32 20.89 -20.92
N ARG A 451 -20.11 21.10 -19.62
CA ARG A 451 -20.89 22.08 -18.83
C ARG A 451 -20.71 23.48 -19.38
N ARG A 452 -19.47 23.87 -19.70
CA ARG A 452 -19.15 25.19 -20.26
C ARG A 452 -19.85 25.42 -21.60
N LEU A 453 -19.84 24.45 -22.51
CA LEU A 453 -20.49 24.58 -23.82
C LEU A 453 -22.01 24.64 -23.74
N LEU A 454 -22.60 23.94 -22.77
CA LEU A 454 -24.06 23.87 -22.60
C LEU A 454 -24.63 24.98 -21.72
N GLN A 455 -23.80 25.75 -21.00
CA GLN A 455 -24.23 26.76 -20.02
C GLN A 455 -25.23 27.79 -20.58
N ASP A 456 -25.01 28.24 -21.83
CA ASP A 456 -25.81 29.28 -22.48
C ASP A 456 -26.86 28.73 -23.47
N VAL A 457 -26.91 27.41 -23.67
CA VAL A 457 -27.79 26.78 -24.66
C VAL A 457 -29.16 26.50 -24.04
N LYS A 458 -30.20 27.19 -24.53
CA LYS A 458 -31.56 27.03 -24.02
C LYS A 458 -32.14 25.66 -24.43
N GLY A 459 -32.96 25.08 -23.56
CA GLY A 459 -33.55 23.74 -23.77
C GLY A 459 -34.38 23.57 -25.04
N HIS A 460 -34.94 24.63 -25.63
CA HIS A 460 -35.69 24.59 -26.89
C HIS A 460 -34.83 24.86 -28.14
N GLU A 461 -33.56 25.27 -27.98
CA GLU A 461 -32.70 25.53 -29.12
C GLU A 461 -32.46 24.25 -29.94
N PRO A 462 -32.24 24.39 -31.27
CA PRO A 462 -32.00 23.27 -32.17
C PRO A 462 -30.89 22.35 -31.68
N ILE A 463 -31.01 21.05 -31.97
CA ILE A 463 -30.08 20.00 -31.51
C ILE A 463 -28.64 20.30 -31.93
N GLU A 464 -28.45 20.96 -33.07
CA GLU A 464 -27.15 21.37 -33.61
C GLU A 464 -26.34 22.20 -32.61
N ARG A 465 -26.99 23.02 -31.78
CA ARG A 465 -26.31 23.83 -30.74
C ARG A 465 -25.94 23.05 -29.49
N LYS A 466 -26.62 21.93 -29.23
CA LYS A 466 -26.38 21.04 -28.09
C LYS A 466 -25.38 19.93 -28.40
N ARG A 467 -25.25 19.58 -29.68
CA ARG A 467 -24.47 18.43 -30.16
C ARG A 467 -23.05 18.39 -29.63
N ALA A 468 -22.32 19.50 -29.69
CA ALA A 468 -20.93 19.54 -29.23
C ALA A 468 -20.79 19.25 -27.72
N GLY A 469 -21.73 19.72 -26.90
CA GLY A 469 -21.76 19.41 -25.47
C GLY A 469 -22.15 17.95 -25.20
N TRP A 470 -23.19 17.44 -25.89
CA TRP A 470 -23.63 16.05 -25.77
C TRP A 470 -22.55 15.04 -26.20
N GLU A 471 -21.77 15.34 -27.25
CA GLU A 471 -20.65 14.50 -27.66
C GLU A 471 -19.59 14.36 -26.56
N LEU A 472 -19.34 15.42 -25.78
CA LEU A 472 -18.44 15.37 -24.62
C LEU A 472 -19.05 14.58 -23.45
N GLU A 473 -20.35 14.71 -23.19
CA GLU A 473 -21.07 13.93 -22.18
C GLU A 473 -21.06 12.43 -22.51
N ASP A 474 -21.34 12.08 -23.76
CA ASP A 474 -21.30 10.70 -24.26
C ASP A 474 -19.89 10.11 -24.13
N ARG A 475 -18.85 10.89 -24.45
CA ARG A 475 -17.46 10.48 -24.25
C ARG A 475 -17.14 10.30 -22.77
N ALA A 476 -17.61 11.19 -21.88
CA ALA A 476 -17.40 11.03 -20.44
C ALA A 476 -18.05 9.74 -19.89
N ALA A 477 -19.24 9.37 -20.39
CA ALA A 477 -19.91 8.11 -20.06
C ALA A 477 -19.20 6.87 -20.63
N GLU A 478 -18.53 6.98 -21.77
CA GLU A 478 -17.64 5.93 -22.29
C GLU A 478 -16.39 5.76 -21.43
N VAL A 479 -15.72 6.86 -21.07
CA VAL A 479 -14.55 6.87 -20.19
C VAL A 479 -14.87 6.24 -18.83
N GLU A 480 -16.05 6.51 -18.25
CA GLU A 480 -16.47 5.86 -17.00
C GLU A 480 -16.58 4.33 -17.14
N ARG A 481 -17.09 3.83 -18.27
CA ARG A 481 -17.14 2.38 -18.54
C ARG A 481 -15.75 1.80 -18.75
N GLU A 482 -14.83 2.52 -19.38
CA GLU A 482 -13.43 2.10 -19.49
C GLU A 482 -12.75 2.05 -18.12
N GLN A 483 -13.00 3.03 -17.26
CA GLN A 483 -12.49 3.10 -15.90
C GLN A 483 -12.96 1.91 -15.05
N ALA A 484 -14.25 1.56 -15.15
CA ALA A 484 -14.80 0.40 -14.46
C ALA A 484 -14.13 -0.91 -14.89
N ARG A 485 -13.79 -1.07 -16.18
CA ARG A 485 -13.07 -2.25 -16.69
C ARG A 485 -11.63 -2.29 -16.19
N ALA A 486 -10.91 -1.16 -16.20
CA ALA A 486 -9.55 -1.08 -15.70
C ALA A 486 -9.48 -1.48 -14.20
N ASN A 487 -10.39 -0.97 -13.38
CA ASN A 487 -10.47 -1.37 -11.97
C ASN A 487 -10.79 -2.85 -11.79
N ALA A 488 -11.69 -3.42 -12.59
CA ALA A 488 -12.01 -4.86 -12.53
C ALA A 488 -10.81 -5.73 -12.92
N GLU A 489 -10.05 -5.33 -13.94
CA GLU A 489 -8.82 -6.00 -14.36
C GLU A 489 -7.75 -5.97 -13.27
N ALA A 490 -7.54 -4.83 -12.60
CA ALA A 490 -6.59 -4.71 -11.49
C ALA A 490 -6.96 -5.64 -10.31
N ILE A 491 -8.25 -5.69 -9.93
CA ILE A 491 -8.75 -6.58 -8.87
C ILE A 491 -8.50 -8.05 -9.22
N ASP A 492 -8.80 -8.45 -10.46
CA ASP A 492 -8.59 -9.83 -10.94
C ASP A 492 -7.10 -10.21 -10.90
N LEU A 493 -6.21 -9.33 -11.35
CA LEU A 493 -4.77 -9.57 -11.33
C LEU A 493 -4.22 -9.73 -9.90
N TYR A 494 -4.62 -8.87 -8.96
CA TYR A 494 -4.21 -9.02 -7.56
C TYR A 494 -4.81 -10.27 -6.91
N THR A 495 -6.06 -10.60 -7.21
CA THR A 495 -6.70 -11.84 -6.70
C THR A 495 -5.96 -13.08 -7.21
N LYS A 496 -5.58 -13.11 -8.49
CA LYS A 496 -4.74 -14.17 -9.07
C LYS A 496 -3.36 -14.22 -8.41
N ALA A 497 -2.75 -13.07 -8.11
CA ALA A 497 -1.47 -13.03 -7.40
C ALA A 497 -1.56 -13.68 -6.01
N LEU A 498 -2.64 -13.41 -5.26
CA LEU A 498 -2.89 -14.05 -3.96
C LEU A 498 -3.15 -15.56 -4.05
N ALA A 499 -3.68 -16.05 -5.17
CA ALA A 499 -3.82 -17.49 -5.38
C ALA A 499 -2.45 -18.20 -5.50
N TYR A 500 -1.42 -17.51 -5.99
CA TYR A 500 -0.04 -18.03 -6.02
C TYR A 500 0.69 -17.83 -4.69
N ASP A 501 0.58 -16.63 -4.10
CA ASP A 501 1.18 -16.29 -2.81
C ASP A 501 0.17 -15.53 -1.91
N PRO A 502 -0.53 -16.24 -1.01
CA PRO A 502 -1.52 -15.63 -0.11
C PRO A 502 -0.96 -14.54 0.82
N ASP A 503 0.35 -14.59 1.07
CA ASP A 503 1.07 -13.67 1.97
C ASP A 503 1.70 -12.47 1.21
N SER A 504 1.44 -12.33 -0.10
CA SER A 504 2.00 -11.24 -0.91
C SER A 504 1.52 -9.87 -0.41
N SER A 505 2.42 -9.11 0.22
CA SER A 505 2.10 -7.79 0.76
C SER A 505 1.70 -6.79 -0.33
N GLU A 506 2.31 -6.87 -1.52
CA GLU A 506 2.01 -5.97 -2.64
C GLU A 506 0.59 -6.19 -3.18
N ALA A 507 0.16 -7.45 -3.34
CA ALA A 507 -1.18 -7.77 -3.81
C ALA A 507 -2.26 -7.38 -2.79
N ARG A 508 -2.00 -7.67 -1.50
CA ARG A 508 -2.89 -7.30 -0.39
C ARG A 508 -3.05 -5.78 -0.29
N ALA A 509 -1.95 -5.03 -0.33
CA ALA A 509 -1.97 -3.56 -0.32
C ALA A 509 -2.75 -2.99 -1.53
N GLY A 510 -2.49 -3.49 -2.74
CA GLY A 510 -3.19 -3.04 -3.95
C GLY A 510 -4.71 -3.25 -3.89
N LEU A 511 -5.18 -4.38 -3.34
CA LEU A 511 -6.61 -4.61 -3.11
C LEU A 511 -7.18 -3.69 -2.03
N ALA A 512 -6.46 -3.51 -0.92
CA ALA A 512 -6.87 -2.60 0.15
C ALA A 512 -7.06 -1.16 -0.38
N ASP A 513 -6.14 -0.66 -1.18
CA ASP A 513 -6.23 0.68 -1.80
C ASP A 513 -7.45 0.82 -2.72
N LEU A 514 -7.72 -0.20 -3.55
CA LEU A 514 -8.87 -0.22 -4.46
C LEU A 514 -10.21 -0.27 -3.71
N TYR A 515 -10.30 -1.10 -2.67
CA TYR A 515 -11.50 -1.15 -1.83
C TYR A 515 -11.67 0.10 -0.99
N TRP A 516 -10.58 0.73 -0.54
CA TRP A 516 -10.64 1.99 0.19
C TRP A 516 -11.23 3.12 -0.66
N LYS A 517 -10.79 3.26 -1.92
CA LYS A 517 -11.39 4.23 -2.86
C LYS A 517 -12.89 4.00 -3.06
N ARG A 518 -13.33 2.73 -3.11
CA ARG A 518 -14.77 2.39 -3.22
C ARG A 518 -15.54 2.68 -1.94
N ALA A 519 -14.95 2.43 -0.77
CA ALA A 519 -15.53 2.81 0.51
C ALA A 519 -15.73 4.32 0.61
N GLN A 520 -14.76 5.12 0.15
CA GLN A 520 -14.85 6.58 0.09
C GLN A 520 -15.97 7.04 -0.85
N ARG A 521 -16.05 6.49 -2.07
CA ARG A 521 -17.15 6.81 -3.01
C ARG A 521 -18.52 6.44 -2.43
N ALA A 522 -18.63 5.29 -1.78
CA ALA A 522 -19.88 4.88 -1.13
C ALA A 522 -20.27 5.82 0.03
N ASP A 523 -19.29 6.37 0.76
CA ASP A 523 -19.53 7.39 1.79
C ASP A 523 -20.02 8.71 1.18
N GLU A 524 -19.39 9.15 0.07
CA GLU A 524 -19.77 10.35 -0.68
C GLU A 524 -21.19 10.24 -1.26
N GLU A 525 -21.55 9.07 -1.78
CA GLU A 525 -22.87 8.76 -2.34
C GLU A 525 -23.90 8.37 -1.25
N ARG A 526 -23.51 8.45 0.04
CA ARG A 526 -24.32 8.10 1.22
C ARG A 526 -24.93 6.69 1.17
N ARG A 527 -24.21 5.73 0.57
CA ARG A 527 -24.58 4.30 0.51
C ARG A 527 -23.93 3.52 1.65
N GLN A 528 -24.53 3.62 2.83
CA GLN A 528 -23.97 3.06 4.07
C GLN A 528 -23.65 1.55 3.99
N ALA A 529 -24.50 0.76 3.33
CA ALA A 529 -24.29 -0.68 3.20
C ALA A 529 -23.04 -1.02 2.36
N GLU A 530 -22.85 -0.34 1.22
CA GLU A 530 -21.67 -0.51 0.37
C GLU A 530 -20.40 -0.05 1.09
N ARG A 531 -20.46 1.08 1.81
CA ARG A 531 -19.34 1.57 2.62
C ARG A 531 -18.90 0.53 3.65
N ILE A 532 -19.82 -0.03 4.43
CA ILE A 532 -19.50 -1.05 5.45
C ILE A 532 -18.88 -2.29 4.80
N TYR A 533 -19.43 -2.74 3.67
CA TYR A 533 -18.92 -3.89 2.93
C TYR A 533 -17.47 -3.67 2.46
N TYR A 534 -17.17 -2.52 1.84
CA TYR A 534 -15.82 -2.22 1.40
C TYR A 534 -14.85 -1.95 2.56
N GLU A 535 -15.28 -1.30 3.66
CA GLU A 535 -14.44 -1.15 4.86
C GLU A 535 -14.05 -2.53 5.45
N ALA A 536 -14.95 -3.51 5.43
CA ALA A 536 -14.65 -4.87 5.87
C ALA A 536 -13.59 -5.55 4.98
N LEU A 537 -13.71 -5.39 3.64
CA LEU A 537 -12.70 -5.88 2.70
C LEU A 537 -11.34 -5.20 2.88
N VAL A 538 -11.32 -3.88 3.10
CA VAL A 538 -10.09 -3.16 3.43
C VAL A 538 -9.45 -3.77 4.67
N SER A 539 -10.22 -4.02 5.73
CA SER A 539 -9.70 -4.65 6.95
C SER A 539 -9.18 -6.08 6.73
N GLU A 540 -9.73 -6.82 5.77
CA GLU A 540 -9.29 -8.18 5.43
C GLU A 540 -7.93 -8.16 4.71
N PHE A 541 -7.73 -7.23 3.77
CA PHE A 541 -6.52 -7.14 2.96
C PHE A 541 -5.48 -6.14 3.49
N ASP A 542 -5.77 -5.42 4.57
CA ASP A 542 -4.85 -4.42 5.12
C ASP A 542 -3.50 -5.05 5.54
N VAL A 543 -2.43 -4.33 5.21
CA VAL A 543 -1.04 -4.66 5.59
C VAL A 543 -0.52 -3.75 6.70
N GLY A 544 -1.42 -3.06 7.40
CA GLY A 544 -1.14 -2.14 8.51
C GLY A 544 -1.26 -0.65 8.13
N THR A 545 -1.68 -0.34 6.90
CA THR A 545 -1.86 1.03 6.40
C THR A 545 -3.16 1.63 6.95
N TYR A 546 -4.26 0.87 6.91
CA TYR A 546 -5.60 1.38 7.18
C TYR A 546 -6.13 1.02 8.57
N ALA A 547 -5.54 0.05 9.28
CA ALA A 547 -5.99 -0.38 10.60
C ALA A 547 -6.09 0.77 11.61
N ALA A 548 -5.13 1.71 11.59
CA ALA A 548 -5.18 2.90 12.44
C ALA A 548 -6.31 3.85 12.03
N LEU A 549 -6.50 4.05 10.72
CA LEU A 549 -7.48 4.98 10.18
C LEU A 549 -8.93 4.48 10.35
N LEU A 550 -9.18 3.18 10.20
CA LEU A 550 -10.48 2.55 10.44
C LEU A 550 -10.90 2.64 11.91
N LYS A 551 -9.93 2.65 12.83
CA LYS A 551 -10.15 2.79 14.29
C LYS A 551 -10.01 4.22 14.80
N ALA A 552 -9.62 5.18 13.95
CA ALA A 552 -9.38 6.55 14.37
C ALA A 552 -10.68 7.25 14.74
N ASP A 553 -10.71 7.79 15.96
CA ASP A 553 -11.70 8.78 16.38
C ASP A 553 -11.47 10.11 15.65
N ALA A 554 -12.52 10.92 15.57
CA ALA A 554 -12.42 12.30 15.14
C ALA A 554 -12.12 13.20 16.33
N ALA A 555 -11.38 14.29 16.10
CA ALA A 555 -11.13 15.31 17.10
C ALA A 555 -11.92 16.59 16.78
N ILE A 556 -12.41 17.28 17.81
CA ILE A 556 -13.05 18.59 17.66
C ILE A 556 -12.51 19.60 18.67
N SER A 557 -12.22 20.81 18.18
CA SER A 557 -11.87 21.98 18.98
C SER A 557 -12.83 23.12 18.64
N ILE A 558 -13.40 23.77 19.66
CA ILE A 558 -14.38 24.85 19.51
C ILE A 558 -13.98 26.06 20.35
N ASP A 559 -13.79 27.19 19.69
CA ASP A 559 -13.67 28.52 20.29
C ASP A 559 -14.97 29.29 20.14
N THR A 560 -15.35 30.07 21.16
CA THR A 560 -16.49 30.98 21.03
C THR A 560 -16.13 32.41 21.37
N TRP A 561 -16.87 33.33 20.77
CA TRP A 561 -16.73 34.77 21.02
C TRP A 561 -18.04 35.37 21.53
N PRO A 562 -18.11 35.76 22.82
CA PRO A 562 -17.08 35.61 23.85
C PRO A 562 -16.93 34.15 24.34
N SER A 563 -15.79 33.85 24.97
CA SER A 563 -15.42 32.49 25.40
C SER A 563 -16.07 32.04 26.72
N GLY A 564 -16.28 30.74 26.92
CA GLY A 564 -16.87 30.15 28.14
C GLY A 564 -18.26 29.54 27.97
N ALA A 565 -18.69 29.29 26.73
CA ALA A 565 -19.94 28.60 26.42
C ALA A 565 -19.84 27.11 26.77
N ALA A 566 -20.89 26.55 27.37
CA ALA A 566 -21.02 25.12 27.59
C ALA A 566 -21.26 24.41 26.25
N VAL A 567 -20.53 23.32 25.99
CA VAL A 567 -20.62 22.54 24.75
C VAL A 567 -21.34 21.23 25.03
N LEU A 568 -22.54 21.09 24.46
CA LEU A 568 -23.31 19.85 24.46
C LEU A 568 -23.24 19.24 23.06
N ALA A 569 -22.90 17.96 22.96
CA ALA A 569 -22.90 17.21 21.71
C ALA A 569 -24.07 16.24 21.69
N TYR A 570 -24.80 16.24 20.57
CA TYR A 570 -25.87 15.29 20.29
C TYR A 570 -25.51 14.54 19.01
N ARG A 571 -25.57 13.21 19.02
CA ARG A 571 -25.38 12.41 17.80
C ARG A 571 -26.67 12.36 17.01
N TYR A 572 -26.62 12.60 15.70
CA TYR A 572 -27.79 12.36 14.86
C TYR A 572 -28.00 10.85 14.71
N VAL A 573 -29.22 10.42 15.02
CA VAL A 573 -29.70 9.06 14.80
C VAL A 573 -30.97 9.11 13.97
N GLU A 574 -31.15 8.13 13.11
CA GLU A 574 -32.37 8.03 12.31
C GLU A 574 -33.49 7.41 13.15
N LYS A 575 -34.61 8.12 13.25
CA LYS A 575 -35.84 7.64 13.89
C LYS A 575 -37.02 8.06 13.03
N ASP A 576 -37.87 7.09 12.67
CA ASP A 576 -39.03 7.31 11.80
C ASP A 576 -38.65 8.04 10.50
N ARG A 577 -37.49 7.67 9.91
CA ARG A 577 -36.91 8.25 8.68
C ARG A 577 -36.42 9.69 8.78
N VAL A 578 -36.38 10.25 9.99
CA VAL A 578 -35.90 11.60 10.29
C VAL A 578 -34.63 11.54 11.14
N LEU A 579 -33.66 12.40 10.85
CA LEU A 579 -32.47 12.56 11.69
C LEU A 579 -32.81 13.38 12.93
N VAL A 580 -32.79 12.72 14.08
CA VAL A 580 -33.05 13.32 15.39
C VAL A 580 -31.74 13.42 16.16
N ALA A 581 -31.49 14.59 16.76
CA ALA A 581 -30.37 14.79 17.67
C ALA A 581 -30.64 14.03 18.98
N SER A 582 -29.96 12.89 19.17
CA SER A 582 -30.04 12.01 20.35
C SER A 582 -28.73 12.02 21.14
N ASP A 583 -28.69 11.28 22.25
CA ASP A 583 -27.49 10.92 23.00
C ASP A 583 -26.67 12.13 23.46
N GLU A 584 -27.28 12.94 24.32
CA GLU A 584 -26.65 14.14 24.88
C GLU A 584 -25.36 13.79 25.64
N ARG A 585 -24.27 14.45 25.27
CA ARG A 585 -22.98 14.37 25.95
C ARG A 585 -22.42 15.77 26.20
N TYR A 586 -22.16 16.08 27.47
CA TYR A 586 -21.45 17.29 27.84
C TYR A 586 -19.94 17.12 27.59
N LEU A 587 -19.34 18.03 26.82
CA LEU A 587 -17.92 17.99 26.45
C LEU A 587 -17.04 18.98 27.23
N GLY A 588 -17.65 19.96 27.90
CA GLY A 588 -16.92 20.99 28.64
C GLY A 588 -17.36 22.42 28.27
N ARG A 589 -16.46 23.38 28.44
CA ARG A 589 -16.68 24.78 28.07
C ARG A 589 -15.64 25.25 27.07
N THR A 590 -15.98 26.24 26.26
CA THR A 590 -15.04 26.87 25.33
C THR A 590 -14.00 27.72 26.07
N PRO A 591 -12.73 27.74 25.62
CA PRO A 591 -12.17 27.02 24.48
C PRO A 591 -12.12 25.50 24.74
N LEU A 592 -12.76 24.72 23.86
CA LEU A 592 -12.73 23.27 23.91
C LEU A 592 -11.59 22.80 23.00
N ARG A 593 -10.72 21.95 23.53
CA ARG A 593 -9.55 21.43 22.80
C ARG A 593 -9.65 19.91 22.70
N ASP A 594 -9.48 19.40 21.48
CA ASP A 594 -9.20 18.00 21.16
C ASP A 594 -10.17 16.99 21.76
N ALA A 595 -11.45 17.34 21.85
CA ALA A 595 -12.48 16.42 22.30
C ALA A 595 -12.63 15.29 21.28
N ARG A 596 -12.45 14.03 21.72
CA ARG A 596 -12.53 12.86 20.84
C ARG A 596 -13.93 12.26 20.81
N LEU A 597 -14.44 12.05 19.61
CA LEU A 597 -15.75 11.46 19.35
C LEU A 597 -15.65 10.43 18.22
N SER A 598 -16.53 9.43 18.25
CA SER A 598 -16.65 8.49 17.13
C SER A 598 -17.08 9.26 15.87
N PRO A 599 -16.56 8.93 14.68
CA PRO A 599 -16.94 9.57 13.42
C PRO A 599 -18.46 9.49 13.17
N GLY A 600 -19.03 10.54 12.58
CA GLY A 600 -20.47 10.64 12.33
C GLY A 600 -20.99 12.08 12.30
N SER A 601 -22.31 12.23 12.09
CA SER A 601 -22.99 13.52 12.12
C SER A 601 -23.43 13.88 13.54
N TYR A 602 -23.12 15.10 13.97
CA TYR A 602 -23.42 15.63 15.30
C TYR A 602 -24.07 17.00 15.22
N LEU A 603 -24.86 17.33 16.23
CA LEU A 603 -25.29 18.68 16.55
C LEU A 603 -24.61 19.11 17.84
N PHE A 604 -23.78 20.15 17.77
CA PHE A 604 -23.26 20.83 18.95
C PHE A 604 -24.19 21.97 19.34
N VAL A 605 -24.62 22.01 20.60
CA VAL A 605 -25.39 23.11 21.17
C VAL A 605 -24.50 23.88 22.13
N LEU A 606 -24.22 25.14 21.81
CA LEU A 606 -23.37 26.02 22.61
C LEU A 606 -24.26 26.93 23.46
N LYS A 607 -24.11 26.85 24.78
CA LYS A 607 -24.95 27.59 25.73
C LYS A 607 -24.14 28.56 26.57
N ARG A 608 -24.57 29.82 26.62
CA ARG A 608 -23.98 30.85 27.49
C ARG A 608 -25.07 31.80 27.98
N ALA A 609 -25.08 32.09 29.28
CA ALA A 609 -26.02 33.04 29.86
C ALA A 609 -25.94 34.41 29.16
N GLY A 610 -27.10 34.96 28.80
CA GLY A 610 -27.22 36.23 28.08
C GLY A 610 -27.10 36.15 26.56
N TYR A 611 -26.87 34.97 25.98
CA TYR A 611 -26.75 34.74 24.54
C TYR A 611 -27.78 33.69 24.10
N ARG A 612 -28.22 33.76 22.84
CA ARG A 612 -29.10 32.73 22.26
C ARG A 612 -28.30 31.44 22.06
N ASP A 613 -28.91 30.29 22.38
CA ASP A 613 -28.29 28.98 22.19
C ASP A 613 -27.90 28.79 20.70
N VAL A 614 -26.65 28.42 20.44
CA VAL A 614 -26.14 28.23 19.07
C VAL A 614 -26.21 26.76 18.69
N ARG A 615 -26.81 26.47 17.53
CA ARG A 615 -26.90 25.13 16.94
C ARG A 615 -25.84 25.00 15.85
N TYR A 616 -24.85 24.14 16.07
CA TYR A 616 -23.68 23.96 15.20
C TYR A 616 -23.60 22.50 14.73
N PRO A 617 -24.25 22.12 13.61
CA PRO A 617 -24.15 20.80 13.04
C PRO A 617 -22.78 20.58 12.39
N VAL A 618 -22.22 19.38 12.53
CA VAL A 618 -20.89 19.01 12.00
C VAL A 618 -20.90 17.55 11.58
N LEU A 619 -20.26 17.25 10.45
CA LEU A 619 -19.89 15.88 10.07
C LEU A 619 -18.43 15.63 10.45
N LEU A 620 -18.23 14.78 11.46
CA LEU A 620 -16.91 14.36 11.89
C LEU A 620 -16.44 13.14 11.07
N LYS A 621 -15.41 13.33 10.25
CA LYS A 621 -14.77 12.28 9.45
C LYS A 621 -13.70 11.54 10.28
N ARG A 622 -13.35 10.30 9.90
CA ARG A 622 -12.38 9.49 10.65
C ARG A 622 -10.99 10.12 10.61
N GLY A 623 -10.32 10.25 11.76
CA GLY A 623 -8.97 10.79 11.86
C GLY A 623 -8.84 12.31 11.62
N ASP A 624 -9.93 12.97 11.21
CA ASP A 624 -9.94 14.41 10.96
C ASP A 624 -10.07 15.20 12.27
N HIS A 625 -9.50 16.41 12.25
CA HIS A 625 -9.62 17.37 13.33
C HIS A 625 -10.45 18.56 12.88
N HIS A 626 -11.66 18.69 13.41
CA HIS A 626 -12.54 19.82 13.13
C HIS A 626 -12.21 21.00 14.07
N HIS A 627 -11.91 22.15 13.48
CA HIS A 627 -11.71 23.40 14.20
C HIS A 627 -12.86 24.36 13.90
N ALA A 628 -13.52 24.85 14.94
CA ALA A 628 -14.66 25.76 14.82
C ALA A 628 -14.45 27.02 15.66
N GLU A 629 -14.63 28.16 15.02
CA GLU A 629 -14.74 29.46 15.69
C GLU A 629 -16.18 29.95 15.57
N VAL A 630 -16.87 30.13 16.70
CA VAL A 630 -18.31 30.38 16.72
C VAL A 630 -18.65 31.67 17.46
N ASN A 631 -19.26 32.62 16.77
CA ASN A 631 -19.75 33.84 17.37
C ASN A 631 -21.03 33.58 18.19
N LEU A 632 -21.16 34.25 19.33
CA LEU A 632 -22.37 34.21 20.14
C LEU A 632 -23.10 35.55 20.00
N PHE A 633 -24.39 35.50 19.67
CA PHE A 633 -25.26 36.67 19.52
C PHE A 633 -26.41 36.64 20.55
N THR A 634 -26.86 37.83 20.94
CA THR A 634 -28.01 38.00 21.84
C THR A 634 -29.33 37.93 21.06
N ASP A 635 -30.45 37.73 21.76
CA ASP A 635 -31.79 37.74 21.14
C ASP A 635 -32.08 39.07 20.40
N ALA A 636 -31.62 40.20 20.94
CA ALA A 636 -31.81 41.52 20.34
C ALA A 636 -31.02 41.71 19.04
N GLU A 637 -29.81 41.14 18.96
CA GLU A 637 -28.98 41.23 17.74
C GLU A 637 -29.55 40.37 16.61
N ILE A 638 -30.03 39.18 16.93
CA ILE A 638 -30.60 38.24 15.95
C ILE A 638 -32.00 38.71 15.52
N GLY A 639 -32.86 39.03 16.49
CA GLY A 639 -34.30 39.29 16.30
C GLY A 639 -35.16 38.04 16.45
N ASP A 640 -36.42 38.21 16.83
CA ASP A 640 -37.33 37.11 17.17
C ASP A 640 -37.78 36.28 15.95
N GLY A 641 -37.81 36.89 14.77
CA GLY A 641 -38.18 36.23 13.51
C GLY A 641 -37.03 35.48 12.83
N PHE A 642 -35.81 35.57 13.35
CA PHE A 642 -34.60 35.06 12.71
C PHE A 642 -33.97 33.89 13.47
N ILE A 643 -33.41 32.96 12.69
CA ILE A 643 -32.60 31.83 13.15
C ILE A 643 -31.14 32.14 12.83
N TYR A 644 -30.28 32.05 13.84
CA TYR A 644 -28.84 32.22 13.64
C TYR A 644 -28.23 30.96 13.02
N VAL A 645 -27.55 31.13 11.89
CA VAL A 645 -26.76 30.11 11.21
C VAL A 645 -25.28 30.47 11.40
N PRO A 646 -24.54 29.73 12.23
CA PRO A 646 -23.13 30.01 12.48
C PRO A 646 -22.26 29.82 11.24
N GLY A 647 -21.24 30.66 11.12
CA GLY A 647 -20.22 30.57 10.09
C GLY A 647 -19.45 29.26 10.14
N GLY A 648 -18.84 28.88 9.01
CA GLY A 648 -17.99 27.70 8.89
C GLY A 648 -18.32 26.80 7.71
N THR A 649 -17.57 25.71 7.62
CA THR A 649 -17.58 24.76 6.51
C THR A 649 -18.86 23.91 6.48
N PHE A 650 -19.41 23.70 5.28
CA PHE A 650 -20.52 22.80 5.03
C PHE A 650 -20.35 22.10 3.67
N ILE A 651 -20.99 20.94 3.49
CA ILE A 651 -21.01 20.22 2.22
C ILE A 651 -22.13 20.80 1.34
N ALA A 652 -21.75 21.44 0.23
CA ALA A 652 -22.66 21.93 -0.80
C ALA A 652 -22.78 20.95 -1.97
N GLY A 653 -23.95 20.88 -2.60
CA GLY A 653 -24.23 20.02 -3.74
C GLY A 653 -24.14 18.51 -3.42
N GLY A 654 -23.82 17.70 -4.43
CA GLY A 654 -23.55 16.27 -4.27
C GLY A 654 -24.76 15.35 -4.14
N ASP A 655 -25.97 15.82 -4.49
CA ASP A 655 -27.18 15.01 -4.50
C ASP A 655 -27.49 14.57 -5.95
N PRO A 656 -27.34 13.28 -6.30
CA PRO A 656 -27.48 12.80 -7.67
C PRO A 656 -28.92 12.85 -8.20
N ASP A 657 -29.92 12.89 -7.31
CA ASP A 657 -31.35 12.89 -7.67
C ASP A 657 -31.95 14.30 -7.64
N ALA A 658 -31.19 15.30 -7.19
CA ALA A 658 -31.64 16.69 -7.15
C ALA A 658 -31.51 17.38 -8.52
N ILE A 659 -32.43 18.31 -8.79
CA ILE A 659 -32.46 19.05 -10.06
C ILE A 659 -31.29 20.03 -10.11
N GLU A 660 -30.46 19.92 -11.15
CA GLU A 660 -29.27 20.78 -11.38
C GLU A 660 -28.35 20.89 -10.15
N SER A 661 -28.23 19.82 -9.35
CA SER A 661 -27.35 19.82 -8.17
C SER A 661 -25.92 20.18 -8.55
N LEU A 662 -25.32 21.08 -7.77
CA LEU A 662 -23.89 21.37 -7.86
C LEU A 662 -23.06 20.13 -7.48
N ARG A 663 -21.79 20.14 -7.88
CA ARG A 663 -20.82 19.12 -7.44
C ARG A 663 -20.62 19.20 -5.92
N ARG A 664 -20.44 18.03 -5.30
CA ARG A 664 -20.12 17.93 -3.87
C ARG A 664 -18.84 18.71 -3.57
N THR A 665 -18.95 19.77 -2.76
CA THR A 665 -17.82 20.65 -2.42
C THR A 665 -17.92 21.11 -0.97
N ASP A 666 -16.81 21.11 -0.24
CA ASP A 666 -16.72 21.71 1.08
C ASP A 666 -16.56 23.24 0.93
N LEU A 667 -17.54 24.03 1.37
CA LEU A 667 -17.56 25.49 1.26
C LEU A 667 -17.68 26.17 2.62
N VAL A 668 -17.06 27.34 2.77
CA VAL A 668 -17.17 28.17 3.99
C VAL A 668 -18.16 29.30 3.73
N VAL A 669 -19.16 29.41 4.61
CA VAL A 669 -20.16 30.51 4.60
C VAL A 669 -20.01 31.29 5.89
N PRO A 670 -20.04 32.65 5.87
CA PRO A 670 -19.95 33.49 7.05
C PRO A 670 -21.18 33.35 7.98
N ASP A 671 -21.16 34.04 9.11
CA ASP A 671 -22.31 34.15 10.01
C ASP A 671 -23.47 34.92 9.37
N PHE A 672 -24.69 34.40 9.52
CA PHE A 672 -25.90 35.12 9.12
C PHE A 672 -27.10 34.70 9.95
N ALA A 673 -28.13 35.55 9.99
CA ALA A 673 -29.43 35.23 10.54
C ALA A 673 -30.42 35.07 9.37
N ILE A 674 -31.15 33.97 9.30
CA ILE A 674 -32.17 33.74 8.25
C ILE A 674 -33.57 33.72 8.84
N ALA A 675 -34.54 34.31 8.14
CA ALA A 675 -35.93 34.30 8.59
C ALA A 675 -36.41 32.86 8.78
N LYS A 676 -37.10 32.61 9.90
CA LYS A 676 -37.59 31.27 10.25
C LYS A 676 -38.53 30.71 9.19
N PHE A 677 -39.36 31.58 8.61
CA PHE A 677 -40.35 31.27 7.58
C PHE A 677 -40.15 32.21 6.37
N PRO A 678 -40.71 31.86 5.19
CA PRO A 678 -40.84 32.80 4.07
C PRO A 678 -41.65 34.05 4.47
N VAL A 679 -41.43 35.15 3.74
CA VAL A 679 -42.19 36.40 3.97
C VAL A 679 -43.68 36.13 3.75
N THR A 680 -44.51 36.50 4.72
CA THR A 680 -45.96 36.26 4.68
C THR A 680 -46.73 37.42 4.07
N PHE A 681 -47.99 37.20 3.67
CA PHE A 681 -48.88 38.29 3.26
C PHE A 681 -49.03 39.36 4.34
N ARG A 682 -49.04 38.99 5.63
CA ARG A 682 -49.04 39.96 6.74
C ARG A 682 -47.87 40.94 6.63
N GLU A 683 -46.66 40.40 6.56
CA GLU A 683 -45.45 41.21 6.52
C GLU A 683 -45.34 42.02 5.22
N TYR A 684 -45.81 41.47 4.10
CA TYR A 684 -45.75 42.15 2.81
C TYR A 684 -46.83 43.25 2.68
N CYS A 685 -48.05 43.03 3.18
CA CYS A 685 -49.08 44.07 3.23
C CYS A 685 -48.67 45.22 4.15
N ASP A 686 -47.98 44.97 5.26
CA ASP A 686 -47.40 46.03 6.10
C ASP A 686 -46.39 46.90 5.32
N PHE A 687 -45.61 46.29 4.42
CA PHE A 687 -44.73 47.00 3.50
C PHE A 687 -45.52 47.84 2.48
N LEU A 688 -46.58 47.29 1.87
CA LEU A 688 -47.43 48.02 0.94
C LEU A 688 -48.13 49.21 1.61
N ASN A 689 -48.60 49.04 2.85
CA ASN A 689 -49.22 50.11 3.64
C ASN A 689 -48.25 51.27 3.88
N ASP A 690 -47.00 50.98 4.23
CA ASP A 690 -45.98 52.04 4.40
C ASP A 690 -45.63 52.70 3.07
N LEU A 691 -45.49 51.91 1.99
CA LEU A 691 -45.25 52.46 0.66
C LEU A 691 -46.38 53.35 0.17
N GLU A 692 -47.64 52.97 0.38
CA GLU A 692 -48.81 53.74 -0.04
C GLU A 692 -48.84 55.13 0.59
N THR A 693 -48.37 55.26 1.83
CA THR A 693 -48.24 56.57 2.51
C THR A 693 -47.21 57.48 1.85
N ARG A 694 -46.24 56.91 1.12
CA ARG A 694 -45.17 57.64 0.43
C ARG A 694 -45.49 57.87 -1.06
N ASP A 695 -45.93 56.82 -1.76
CA ASP A 695 -46.27 56.81 -3.18
C ASP A 695 -47.23 55.63 -3.50
N LEU A 696 -48.50 55.96 -3.76
CA LEU A 696 -49.53 54.98 -4.13
C LEU A 696 -49.22 54.25 -5.44
N GLY A 697 -48.62 54.93 -6.44
CA GLY A 697 -48.29 54.32 -7.72
C GLY A 697 -47.19 53.26 -7.55
N PHE A 698 -46.23 53.53 -6.68
CA PHE A 698 -45.19 52.56 -6.32
C PHE A 698 -45.74 51.38 -5.51
N ALA A 699 -46.66 51.62 -4.57
CA ALA A 699 -47.36 50.55 -3.85
C ALA A 699 -48.13 49.62 -4.81
N LEU A 700 -48.86 50.19 -5.78
CA LEU A 700 -49.58 49.42 -6.81
C LEU A 700 -48.63 48.57 -7.68
N LYS A 701 -47.50 49.13 -8.11
CA LYS A 701 -46.48 48.40 -8.89
C LYS A 701 -45.95 47.16 -8.13
N ARG A 702 -45.81 47.28 -6.81
CA ARG A 702 -45.23 46.23 -5.94
C ARG A 702 -46.27 45.27 -5.37
N ALA A 703 -47.56 45.58 -5.47
CA ALA A 703 -48.62 44.73 -4.96
C ALA A 703 -48.61 43.39 -5.72
N PRO A 704 -48.75 42.22 -5.05
CA PRO A 704 -48.59 40.94 -5.73
C PRO A 704 -49.70 40.70 -6.78
N HIS A 705 -49.31 40.38 -8.01
CA HIS A 705 -50.22 40.24 -9.16
C HIS A 705 -49.72 39.29 -10.26
N ASP A 706 -50.63 38.72 -11.06
CA ASP A 706 -50.31 38.09 -12.35
C ASP A 706 -50.18 39.16 -13.45
N THR A 707 -49.28 38.95 -14.41
CA THR A 707 -49.09 39.85 -15.56
C THR A 707 -50.17 39.70 -16.64
N ARG A 708 -51.15 38.80 -16.45
CA ARG A 708 -52.24 38.50 -17.40
C ARG A 708 -53.52 39.34 -17.21
N GLY A 709 -53.38 40.66 -17.04
CA GLY A 709 -54.50 41.62 -17.02
C GLY A 709 -54.82 42.21 -15.63
N SER A 710 -55.75 43.16 -15.58
CA SER A 710 -56.03 44.00 -14.40
C SER A 710 -56.73 43.30 -13.22
N GLU A 711 -57.23 42.08 -13.40
CA GLU A 711 -57.87 41.26 -12.34
C GLU A 711 -56.87 40.32 -11.62
N GLY A 712 -55.57 40.42 -11.92
CA GLY A 712 -54.55 39.48 -11.46
C GLY A 712 -53.99 39.71 -10.04
N TYR A 713 -54.43 40.76 -9.32
CA TYR A 713 -53.94 41.04 -7.97
C TYR A 713 -54.45 40.02 -6.95
N VAL A 714 -53.59 39.59 -6.03
CA VAL A 714 -53.99 38.71 -4.91
C VAL A 714 -54.12 39.45 -3.58
N VAL A 715 -54.04 40.78 -3.64
CA VAL A 715 -54.31 41.71 -2.54
C VAL A 715 -55.27 42.81 -3.02
N GLN A 716 -56.04 43.36 -2.11
CA GLN A 716 -56.98 44.46 -2.37
C GLN A 716 -56.93 45.50 -1.24
N PRO A 717 -57.38 46.74 -1.48
CA PRO A 717 -57.63 47.69 -0.41
C PRO A 717 -58.77 47.20 0.51
N ALA A 718 -58.53 47.19 1.82
CA ALA A 718 -59.54 46.85 2.82
C ALA A 718 -60.55 47.99 2.99
N ASN A 719 -61.79 47.66 3.37
CA ASN A 719 -62.89 48.62 3.58
C ASN A 719 -62.63 49.69 4.67
N GLY A 720 -61.51 49.63 5.39
CA GLY A 720 -61.07 50.57 6.43
C GLY A 720 -59.69 51.21 6.19
N GLY A 721 -59.11 51.04 5.00
CA GLY A 721 -57.75 51.49 4.66
C GLY A 721 -56.69 50.40 4.82
N GLY A 722 -55.67 50.43 3.96
CA GLY A 722 -54.58 49.45 3.90
C GLY A 722 -54.89 48.23 3.02
N TRP A 723 -53.88 47.38 2.80
CA TRP A 723 -53.93 46.21 1.91
C TRP A 723 -54.26 44.92 2.65
N GLU A 724 -55.09 44.06 2.06
CA GLU A 724 -55.44 42.72 2.56
C GLU A 724 -55.43 41.65 1.45
N PRO A 725 -55.13 40.38 1.75
CA PRO A 725 -55.20 39.30 0.77
C PRO A 725 -56.65 38.98 0.36
N ILE A 726 -56.89 38.75 -0.93
CA ILE A 726 -58.25 38.46 -1.42
C ILE A 726 -58.72 37.07 -0.99
N PRO A 727 -60.02 36.87 -0.66
CA PRO A 727 -60.53 35.58 -0.20
C PRO A 727 -60.39 34.43 -1.21
N THR A 728 -60.30 34.73 -2.51
CA THR A 728 -60.18 33.77 -3.62
C THR A 728 -58.77 33.23 -3.81
N VAL A 729 -57.78 33.66 -3.01
CA VAL A 729 -56.42 33.08 -3.00
C VAL A 729 -56.44 31.57 -2.75
N LEU A 730 -57.37 31.09 -1.92
CA LEU A 730 -57.57 29.67 -1.65
C LEU A 730 -58.97 29.25 -2.08
N GLU A 731 -59.06 28.13 -2.79
CA GLU A 731 -60.31 27.58 -3.29
C GLU A 731 -60.49 26.10 -2.92
N GLY A 732 -61.69 25.55 -3.18
CA GLY A 732 -61.96 24.12 -3.08
C GLY A 732 -61.74 23.51 -1.68
N GLU A 733 -61.09 22.35 -1.62
CA GLU A 733 -60.84 21.62 -0.37
C GLU A 733 -59.82 22.34 0.54
N THR A 734 -58.78 22.97 -0.03
CA THR A 734 -57.81 23.76 0.75
C THR A 734 -58.51 24.91 1.49
N ARG A 735 -59.48 25.56 0.84
CA ARG A 735 -60.30 26.59 1.46
C ARG A 735 -61.10 26.09 2.66
N LYS A 736 -61.58 24.84 2.63
CA LYS A 736 -62.30 24.23 3.76
C LYS A 736 -61.38 23.97 4.94
N LEU A 737 -60.12 23.60 4.68
CA LEU A 737 -59.10 23.43 5.73
C LEU A 737 -58.69 24.77 6.34
N TYR A 738 -58.60 25.83 5.53
CA TYR A 738 -58.19 27.16 5.94
C TYR A 738 -59.25 28.24 5.60
N PRO A 739 -60.34 28.34 6.38
CA PRO A 739 -61.39 29.34 6.15
C PRO A 739 -60.87 30.79 6.32
N ALA A 740 -61.34 31.77 5.50
CA ALA A 740 -60.82 33.16 5.56
C ALA A 740 -61.11 33.81 6.90
N GLU A 741 -62.27 33.54 7.48
CA GLU A 741 -62.74 34.14 8.72
C GLU A 741 -61.80 33.85 9.91
N LYS A 742 -60.93 32.84 9.78
CA LYS A 742 -59.89 32.51 10.77
C LYS A 742 -58.56 33.22 10.53
N GLY A 743 -58.47 34.06 9.49
CA GLY A 743 -57.29 34.87 9.20
C GLY A 743 -56.09 34.08 8.66
N HIS A 744 -56.26 32.83 8.22
CA HIS A 744 -55.16 31.98 7.74
C HIS A 744 -54.42 32.57 6.53
N LEU A 745 -55.11 33.34 5.68
CA LEU A 745 -54.54 33.98 4.49
C LEU A 745 -53.35 34.91 4.83
N TRP A 746 -53.40 35.56 6.00
CA TRP A 746 -52.32 36.44 6.46
C TRP A 746 -51.01 35.70 6.73
N ASN A 747 -51.07 34.41 7.02
CA ASN A 747 -49.92 33.58 7.34
C ASN A 747 -49.47 32.71 6.14
N LEU A 748 -50.08 32.89 4.97
CA LEU A 748 -49.56 32.31 3.73
C LEU A 748 -48.27 33.04 3.32
N PRO A 749 -47.27 32.33 2.76
CA PRO A 749 -46.18 32.98 2.05
C PRO A 749 -46.73 33.91 0.96
N VAL A 750 -46.16 35.10 0.84
CA VAL A 750 -46.51 35.99 -0.28
C VAL A 750 -46.00 35.38 -1.59
N PHE A 751 -46.81 35.43 -2.64
CA PHE A 751 -46.47 34.89 -3.96
C PHE A 751 -46.99 35.84 -5.06
N LEU A 752 -46.72 35.57 -6.33
CA LEU A 752 -46.97 36.51 -7.46
C LEU A 752 -46.18 37.83 -7.34
N ILE A 753 -44.97 37.71 -6.83
CA ILE A 753 -43.95 38.75 -6.77
C ILE A 753 -42.76 38.35 -7.63
N ASP A 754 -42.11 39.34 -8.21
CA ASP A 754 -40.88 39.13 -8.97
C ASP A 754 -39.65 39.32 -8.09
N TRP A 755 -38.45 39.13 -8.67
CA TRP A 755 -37.20 39.26 -7.91
C TRP A 755 -36.95 40.69 -7.43
N PHE A 756 -37.34 41.71 -8.21
CA PHE A 756 -37.14 43.12 -7.87
C PHE A 756 -38.06 43.57 -6.73
N ASP A 757 -39.28 43.06 -6.68
CA ASP A 757 -40.19 43.25 -5.54
C ASP A 757 -39.61 42.71 -4.23
N ALA A 758 -39.03 41.50 -4.29
CA ALA A 758 -38.38 40.89 -3.14
C ALA A 758 -37.17 41.73 -2.66
N VAL A 759 -36.38 42.27 -3.60
CA VAL A 759 -35.27 43.19 -3.28
C VAL A 759 -35.79 44.51 -2.69
N ALA A 760 -36.87 45.08 -3.23
CA ALA A 760 -37.47 46.31 -2.71
C ALA A 760 -37.96 46.11 -1.26
N TYR A 761 -38.60 44.98 -0.97
CA TYR A 761 -38.97 44.60 0.39
C TYR A 761 -37.77 44.50 1.32
N CYS A 762 -36.66 43.89 0.88
CA CYS A 762 -35.43 43.80 1.66
C CYS A 762 -34.85 45.18 2.00
N ARG A 763 -34.85 46.11 1.04
CA ARG A 763 -34.41 47.51 1.26
C ARG A 763 -35.29 48.22 2.29
N TYR A 764 -36.61 48.09 2.17
CA TYR A 764 -37.55 48.63 3.15
C TYR A 764 -37.29 48.10 4.56
N ARG A 765 -37.16 46.77 4.71
CA ARG A 765 -36.85 46.15 6.00
C ARG A 765 -35.52 46.64 6.56
N SER A 766 -34.51 46.80 5.69
CA SER A 766 -33.19 47.30 6.10
C SER A 766 -33.26 48.71 6.69
N GLU A 767 -33.98 49.61 6.03
CA GLU A 767 -34.21 50.98 6.50
C GLU A 767 -34.97 51.00 7.84
N LYS A 768 -36.02 50.17 7.95
CA LYS A 768 -36.88 50.12 9.14
C LYS A 768 -36.18 49.54 10.38
N GLU A 769 -35.33 48.53 10.19
CA GLU A 769 -34.64 47.84 11.28
C GLU A 769 -33.24 48.38 11.57
N GLY A 770 -32.71 49.26 10.71
CA GLY A 770 -31.34 49.78 10.85
C GLY A 770 -30.27 48.68 10.73
N ALA A 771 -30.56 47.61 9.98
CA ALA A 771 -29.68 46.46 9.77
C ALA A 771 -29.68 46.06 8.31
N GLU A 772 -28.59 45.47 7.81
CA GLU A 772 -28.54 44.99 6.44
C GLU A 772 -29.39 43.72 6.28
N ILE A 773 -30.53 43.85 5.59
CA ILE A 773 -31.46 42.77 5.26
C ILE A 773 -31.48 42.59 3.74
N ARG A 774 -31.28 41.35 3.30
CA ARG A 774 -31.20 40.99 1.88
C ARG A 774 -31.79 39.60 1.60
N LEU A 775 -31.85 39.23 0.33
CA LEU A 775 -32.09 37.83 -0.04
C LEU A 775 -30.90 36.96 0.40
N PRO A 776 -31.13 35.70 0.82
CA PRO A 776 -30.06 34.76 1.06
C PRO A 776 -29.24 34.57 -0.20
N SER A 777 -27.92 34.40 -0.06
CA SER A 777 -27.16 33.80 -1.14
C SER A 777 -27.58 32.35 -1.33
N GLU A 778 -27.28 31.80 -2.49
CA GLU A 778 -27.60 30.45 -2.86
C GLU A 778 -27.00 29.44 -1.86
N MET A 779 -25.76 29.69 -1.43
CA MET A 779 -25.05 28.82 -0.47
C MET A 779 -25.51 29.05 0.98
N GLU A 780 -25.88 30.27 1.34
CA GLU A 780 -26.52 30.54 2.64
C GLU A 780 -27.84 29.80 2.75
N TRP A 781 -28.66 29.83 1.69
CA TRP A 781 -29.93 29.12 1.64
C TRP A 781 -29.73 27.61 1.79
N GLU A 782 -28.82 27.03 1.00
CA GLU A 782 -28.57 25.59 1.02
C GLU A 782 -28.03 25.14 2.38
N LYS A 783 -27.03 25.84 2.91
CA LYS A 783 -26.51 25.59 4.27
C LYS A 783 -27.63 25.66 5.29
N ALA A 784 -28.46 26.70 5.27
CA ALA A 784 -29.57 26.86 6.20
C ALA A 784 -30.60 25.72 6.09
N ALA A 785 -30.78 25.14 4.90
CA ALA A 785 -31.72 24.05 4.64
C ALA A 785 -31.22 22.70 5.19
N ARG A 786 -30.00 22.30 4.80
CA ARG A 786 -29.48 20.95 5.09
C ARG A 786 -28.48 20.88 6.25
N GLY A 787 -27.92 21.99 6.70
CA GLY A 787 -26.83 21.96 7.68
C GLY A 787 -25.47 21.67 7.04
N ALA A 788 -24.61 20.98 7.78
CA ALA A 788 -23.21 20.75 7.40
C ALA A 788 -22.88 19.31 6.97
N ASP A 789 -23.80 18.37 7.14
CA ASP A 789 -23.54 16.95 6.94
C ASP A 789 -23.89 16.42 5.54
N GLY A 790 -24.44 17.27 4.67
CA GLY A 790 -24.75 16.90 3.29
C GLY A 790 -26.05 16.09 3.13
N ARG A 791 -26.99 16.18 4.08
CA ARG A 791 -28.31 15.55 3.96
C ARG A 791 -29.12 16.05 2.76
N PHE A 792 -29.92 15.15 2.18
CA PHE A 792 -30.69 15.46 0.98
C PHE A 792 -31.87 16.40 1.24
N TYR A 793 -32.55 16.23 2.37
CA TYR A 793 -33.67 17.06 2.84
C TYR A 793 -33.35 17.69 4.20
N PRO A 794 -34.05 18.76 4.62
CA PRO A 794 -33.81 19.40 5.93
C PRO A 794 -33.84 18.43 7.11
N TRP A 795 -34.74 17.45 7.06
CA TRP A 795 -34.92 16.43 8.09
C TRP A 795 -33.99 15.20 7.97
N GLY A 796 -33.33 14.98 6.84
CA GLY A 796 -32.52 13.77 6.62
C GLY A 796 -32.47 13.30 5.16
N ASP A 797 -32.25 12.01 4.96
CA ASP A 797 -32.02 11.43 3.62
C ASP A 797 -33.24 10.74 3.02
N HIS A 798 -34.22 10.39 3.84
CA HIS A 798 -35.41 9.67 3.41
C HIS A 798 -36.54 10.62 3.04
N PHE A 799 -37.15 10.36 1.89
CA PHE A 799 -38.32 11.09 1.44
C PHE A 799 -39.62 10.47 1.97
N ASP A 800 -40.54 11.35 2.39
CA ASP A 800 -41.95 11.04 2.61
C ASP A 800 -42.78 12.29 2.27
N SER A 801 -43.87 12.14 1.52
CA SER A 801 -44.70 13.28 1.11
C SER A 801 -45.47 13.93 2.26
N THR A 802 -45.55 13.30 3.43
CA THR A 802 -46.14 13.88 4.64
C THR A 802 -45.22 14.87 5.35
N PHE A 803 -43.94 14.95 4.98
CA PHE A 803 -42.95 15.77 5.68
C PHE A 803 -42.89 17.23 5.20
N CYS A 804 -43.30 17.52 3.97
CA CYS A 804 -43.36 18.87 3.41
C CYS A 804 -44.55 19.06 2.47
N LEU A 805 -44.93 20.31 2.23
CA LEU A 805 -46.01 20.63 1.28
C LEU A 805 -45.56 20.43 -0.17
N MET A 806 -46.10 19.39 -0.83
CA MET A 806 -45.80 19.05 -2.23
C MET A 806 -46.99 18.33 -2.90
N ARG A 807 -46.88 18.01 -4.20
CA ARG A 807 -47.99 17.56 -5.07
C ARG A 807 -48.84 16.41 -4.50
N THR A 808 -48.21 15.49 -3.77
CA THR A 808 -48.84 14.29 -3.19
C THR A 808 -48.93 14.33 -1.66
N SER A 809 -48.74 15.49 -1.05
CA SER A 809 -48.87 15.70 0.41
C SER A 809 -50.32 15.80 0.90
N ARG A 810 -51.29 15.90 -0.03
CA ARG A 810 -52.73 15.98 0.22
C ARG A 810 -53.50 15.04 -0.71
N PRO A 811 -54.71 14.58 -0.32
CA PRO A 811 -55.56 13.74 -1.17
C PRO A 811 -56.30 14.54 -2.26
N PHE A 812 -56.12 15.86 -2.31
CA PHE A 812 -56.65 16.79 -3.30
C PHE A 812 -55.50 17.65 -3.84
N ILE A 813 -55.74 18.43 -4.91
CA ILE A 813 -54.72 19.31 -5.51
C ILE A 813 -54.24 20.31 -4.46
N PRO A 814 -52.98 20.23 -3.99
CA PRO A 814 -52.46 21.15 -3.00
C PRO A 814 -52.47 22.59 -3.53
N GLN A 815 -52.60 23.55 -2.62
CA GLN A 815 -52.45 24.98 -2.87
C GLN A 815 -51.49 25.53 -1.79
N PRO A 816 -51.08 26.81 -1.85
CA PRO A 816 -50.37 27.43 -0.74
C PRO A 816 -51.06 27.18 0.61
N GLU A 817 -50.29 26.80 1.64
CA GLU A 817 -50.78 26.62 3.01
C GLU A 817 -50.02 27.55 3.97
N PRO A 818 -50.57 27.85 5.16
CA PRO A 818 -49.91 28.72 6.12
C PRO A 818 -48.53 28.19 6.52
N VAL A 819 -47.59 29.11 6.74
CA VAL A 819 -46.23 28.76 7.14
C VAL A 819 -46.21 27.89 8.40
N GLY A 820 -45.32 26.90 8.43
CA GLY A 820 -45.13 26.00 9.56
C GLY A 820 -46.14 24.87 9.68
N THR A 821 -47.04 24.68 8.72
CA THR A 821 -48.02 23.57 8.71
C THR A 821 -47.36 22.20 8.81
N PHE A 822 -46.23 21.99 8.14
CA PHE A 822 -45.53 20.71 8.10
C PHE A 822 -44.44 20.64 9.16
N VAL A 823 -44.68 19.86 10.23
CA VAL A 823 -43.81 19.83 11.42
C VAL A 823 -42.43 19.22 11.16
N ALA A 824 -42.32 18.31 10.19
CA ALA A 824 -41.05 17.66 9.84
C ALA A 824 -40.14 18.54 8.96
N ASP A 825 -40.66 19.54 8.25
CA ASP A 825 -39.87 20.47 7.43
C ASP A 825 -39.14 21.49 8.32
N VAL A 826 -38.10 21.01 8.99
CA VAL A 826 -37.24 21.78 9.88
C VAL A 826 -35.78 21.42 9.64
N SER A 827 -34.95 22.43 9.45
CA SER A 827 -33.51 22.26 9.27
C SER A 827 -32.80 21.98 10.60
N PRO A 828 -31.53 21.53 10.57
CA PRO A 828 -30.70 21.37 11.77
C PRO A 828 -30.62 22.62 12.65
N TYR A 829 -30.72 23.81 12.04
CA TYR A 829 -30.68 25.10 12.74
C TYR A 829 -32.05 25.52 13.28
N GLY A 830 -33.15 24.92 12.81
CA GLY A 830 -34.52 25.29 13.17
C GLY A 830 -35.25 26.17 12.16
N VAL A 831 -34.68 26.34 10.96
CA VAL A 831 -35.34 27.04 9.85
C VAL A 831 -36.44 26.15 9.28
N ARG A 832 -37.58 26.74 8.89
CA ARG A 832 -38.79 26.00 8.53
C ARG A 832 -39.16 26.17 7.07
N ASP A 833 -39.94 25.22 6.57
CA ASP A 833 -40.52 25.21 5.23
C ASP A 833 -39.43 25.36 4.16
N MET A 834 -38.34 24.59 4.28
CA MET A 834 -37.16 24.67 3.42
C MET A 834 -37.20 23.66 2.26
N ALA A 835 -38.06 22.64 2.32
CA ALA A 835 -38.15 21.62 1.27
C ALA A 835 -39.32 21.84 0.31
N GLY A 836 -40.48 22.23 0.85
CA GLY A 836 -41.74 22.36 0.11
C GLY A 836 -42.43 23.70 0.31
N GLY A 837 -43.70 23.76 -0.10
CA GLY A 837 -44.53 24.95 0.04
C GLY A 837 -44.32 25.95 -1.08
N MET A 838 -43.24 26.73 -1.02
CA MET A 838 -42.91 27.73 -2.03
C MET A 838 -41.46 27.62 -2.48
N ARG A 839 -41.24 27.88 -3.77
CA ARG A 839 -39.90 28.18 -4.28
C ARG A 839 -39.46 29.54 -3.77
N GLU A 840 -38.17 29.75 -3.70
CA GLU A 840 -37.64 30.97 -3.11
C GLU A 840 -36.56 31.62 -3.93
N TRP A 841 -36.75 32.90 -4.21
CA TRP A 841 -35.72 33.73 -4.79
C TRP A 841 -34.49 33.80 -3.90
N VAL A 842 -33.31 33.61 -4.50
CA VAL A 842 -32.02 33.89 -3.88
C VAL A 842 -31.38 35.13 -4.49
N GLY A 843 -30.39 35.69 -3.80
CA GLY A 843 -29.76 36.96 -4.16
C GLY A 843 -28.75 36.85 -5.31
N ASP A 844 -28.07 35.73 -5.45
CA ASP A 844 -26.94 35.53 -6.34
C ASP A 844 -27.11 34.29 -7.23
N ILE A 845 -26.15 34.08 -8.13
CA ILE A 845 -26.00 32.87 -8.93
C ILE A 845 -24.62 32.33 -8.64
N TYR A 846 -24.53 31.26 -7.85
CA TYR A 846 -23.24 30.77 -7.35
C TYR A 846 -22.26 30.48 -8.50
N GLY A 847 -21.07 31.08 -8.43
CA GLY A 847 -20.01 30.95 -9.42
C GLY A 847 -20.16 31.80 -10.69
N GLU A 848 -21.28 32.49 -10.86
CA GLU A 848 -21.58 33.26 -12.08
C GLU A 848 -21.83 34.74 -11.81
N LYS A 849 -22.58 35.07 -10.75
CA LYS A 849 -23.02 36.44 -10.49
C LYS A 849 -23.26 36.69 -9.00
N THR A 850 -22.59 37.67 -8.41
CA THR A 850 -22.72 37.96 -6.97
C THR A 850 -23.98 38.78 -6.65
N TRP A 851 -24.34 38.88 -5.37
CA TRP A 851 -25.41 39.77 -4.90
C TRP A 851 -25.16 41.23 -5.29
N ALA A 852 -23.90 41.69 -5.21
CA ALA A 852 -23.52 43.05 -5.61
C ALA A 852 -23.75 43.28 -7.10
N ASP A 853 -23.36 42.32 -7.95
CA ASP A 853 -23.59 42.38 -9.39
C ASP A 853 -25.08 42.33 -9.72
N ALA A 854 -25.87 41.52 -8.98
CA ALA A 854 -27.31 41.42 -9.16
C ALA A 854 -28.04 42.70 -8.77
N LEU A 855 -27.60 43.38 -7.71
CA LEU A 855 -28.13 44.67 -7.28
C LEU A 855 -27.78 45.82 -8.25
N GLY A 856 -26.67 45.71 -8.97
CA GLY A 856 -26.26 46.69 -9.98
C GLY A 856 -27.14 46.69 -11.23
N GLU A 857 -27.95 45.65 -11.44
CA GLU A 857 -28.87 45.61 -12.57
C GLU A 857 -30.04 46.58 -12.38
N PRO A 858 -30.28 47.49 -13.36
CA PRO A 858 -31.43 48.37 -13.28
C PRO A 858 -32.72 47.56 -13.40
N GLU A 859 -33.71 47.95 -12.60
CA GLU A 859 -35.05 47.37 -12.70
C GLU A 859 -35.65 47.72 -14.08
N PRO A 860 -36.14 46.74 -14.85
CA PRO A 860 -36.76 46.98 -16.15
C PRO A 860 -37.98 47.90 -16.07
N SER A 861 -38.28 48.62 -17.15
CA SER A 861 -39.54 49.37 -17.29
C SER A 861 -40.74 48.41 -17.37
N VAL A 862 -41.94 48.91 -17.11
CA VAL A 862 -43.17 48.11 -16.97
C VAL A 862 -43.55 47.35 -18.26
N ASP A 863 -43.05 47.79 -19.42
CA ASP A 863 -43.37 47.23 -20.74
C ASP A 863 -42.39 46.15 -21.24
N VAL A 864 -41.44 45.70 -20.41
CA VAL A 864 -40.43 44.71 -20.81
C VAL A 864 -41.01 43.29 -20.74
N GLU A 865 -40.91 42.55 -21.85
CA GLU A 865 -41.29 41.13 -21.88
C GLU A 865 -40.47 40.31 -20.86
N ARG A 866 -41.11 39.35 -20.21
CA ARG A 866 -40.51 38.57 -19.12
C ARG A 866 -39.19 37.90 -19.52
N ASP A 867 -39.12 37.36 -20.73
CA ASP A 867 -37.96 36.64 -21.26
C ASP A 867 -36.81 37.54 -21.73
N ALA A 868 -37.03 38.86 -21.76
CA ALA A 868 -35.98 39.85 -21.94
C ALA A 868 -35.25 40.20 -20.62
N SER A 869 -35.76 39.76 -19.46
CA SER A 869 -35.06 39.94 -18.18
C SER A 869 -33.99 38.88 -17.95
N THR A 870 -33.01 39.17 -17.10
CA THR A 870 -31.94 38.23 -16.77
C THR A 870 -32.45 37.07 -15.91
N TRP A 871 -31.79 35.92 -16.00
CA TRP A 871 -32.14 34.77 -15.16
C TRP A 871 -31.75 35.01 -13.69
N ARG A 872 -32.49 34.38 -12.80
CA ARG A 872 -32.26 34.31 -11.36
C ARG A 872 -32.46 32.87 -10.89
N VAL A 873 -31.67 32.47 -9.90
CA VAL A 873 -31.82 31.16 -9.27
C VAL A 873 -32.93 31.24 -8.24
N PHE A 874 -33.68 30.14 -8.13
CA PHE A 874 -34.51 29.88 -6.97
C PHE A 874 -34.15 28.52 -6.37
N ARG A 875 -34.43 28.38 -5.09
CA ARG A 875 -34.26 27.15 -4.32
C ARG A 875 -35.61 26.65 -3.80
N SER A 876 -35.60 25.49 -3.15
CA SER A 876 -36.78 24.76 -2.63
C SER A 876 -37.69 24.14 -3.70
N GLY A 877 -38.51 23.19 -3.25
CA GLY A 877 -39.69 22.71 -3.96
C GLY A 877 -40.89 23.63 -3.73
N ASN A 878 -42.07 23.20 -4.16
CA ASN A 878 -43.31 23.89 -3.87
C ASN A 878 -44.49 22.90 -3.80
N TRP A 879 -45.67 23.40 -3.49
CA TRP A 879 -46.90 22.63 -3.37
C TRP A 879 -47.29 21.78 -4.60
N ALA A 880 -46.75 22.07 -5.80
CA ALA A 880 -46.94 21.27 -7.03
C ALA A 880 -45.70 20.45 -7.45
N SER A 881 -44.58 20.58 -6.74
CA SER A 881 -43.34 19.84 -7.02
C SER A 881 -43.44 18.35 -6.69
N ASP A 882 -42.56 17.56 -7.31
CA ASP A 882 -42.23 16.19 -6.90
C ASP A 882 -41.11 16.19 -5.85
N ASP A 883 -40.72 14.99 -5.41
CA ASP A 883 -39.70 14.76 -4.39
C ASP A 883 -38.31 15.27 -4.80
N GLN A 884 -37.94 15.14 -6.08
CA GLN A 884 -36.65 15.60 -6.59
C GLN A 884 -36.47 17.10 -6.37
N ARG A 885 -37.49 17.89 -6.69
CA ARG A 885 -37.45 19.35 -6.50
C ARG A 885 -37.47 19.77 -5.03
N CYS A 886 -37.93 18.92 -4.12
CA CYS A 886 -37.95 19.20 -2.68
C CYS A 886 -36.60 18.93 -1.97
N ARG A 887 -35.61 18.39 -2.68
CA ARG A 887 -34.25 18.19 -2.16
C ARG A 887 -33.54 19.54 -1.96
N SER A 888 -32.76 19.67 -0.90
CA SER A 888 -32.08 20.94 -0.55
C SER A 888 -31.02 21.36 -1.58
N ALA A 889 -30.46 20.41 -2.35
CA ALA A 889 -29.53 20.69 -3.44
C ALA A 889 -30.21 21.17 -4.71
N SER A 890 -31.54 21.00 -4.83
CA SER A 890 -32.25 21.31 -6.05
C SER A 890 -32.22 22.81 -6.31
N ARG A 891 -31.85 23.17 -7.53
CA ARG A 891 -31.86 24.54 -8.04
C ARG A 891 -32.48 24.56 -9.42
N ALA A 892 -33.02 25.71 -9.78
CA ALA A 892 -33.45 25.98 -11.14
C ALA A 892 -33.50 27.49 -11.33
N ARG A 893 -33.72 27.90 -12.58
CA ARG A 893 -33.67 29.31 -12.98
C ARG A 893 -35.02 29.80 -13.50
N PHE A 894 -35.35 31.03 -13.14
CA PHE A 894 -36.47 31.78 -13.71
C PHE A 894 -36.01 33.19 -14.09
N PHE A 895 -36.66 33.77 -15.10
CA PHE A 895 -36.47 35.17 -15.45
C PHE A 895 -36.78 36.08 -14.26
N ALA A 896 -36.02 37.15 -14.04
CA ALA A 896 -36.15 38.03 -12.86
C ALA A 896 -37.55 38.63 -12.71
N LEU A 897 -38.25 38.90 -13.83
CA LEU A 897 -39.64 39.40 -13.86
C LEU A 897 -40.71 38.29 -13.72
N THR A 898 -40.32 37.06 -13.37
CA THR A 898 -41.26 35.96 -13.19
C THR A 898 -42.12 36.18 -11.95
N ARG A 899 -43.44 36.21 -12.15
CA ARG A 899 -44.44 36.11 -11.08
C ARG A 899 -45.14 34.76 -11.19
N ASN A 900 -45.21 34.02 -10.09
CA ASN A 900 -45.85 32.70 -10.06
C ASN A 900 -46.53 32.45 -8.71
N THR A 901 -47.57 31.62 -8.69
CA THR A 901 -48.33 31.23 -7.49
C THR A 901 -47.59 30.24 -6.59
N ASN A 902 -46.41 29.80 -7.01
CA ASN A 902 -45.58 28.83 -6.31
C ASN A 902 -44.16 29.36 -6.01
N LEU A 903 -43.98 30.69 -6.08
CA LEU A 903 -42.72 31.39 -5.95
C LEU A 903 -42.86 32.55 -4.95
N SER A 904 -41.94 32.57 -4.00
CA SER A 904 -41.88 33.48 -2.87
C SER A 904 -40.40 33.82 -2.58
N PHE A 905 -40.11 34.29 -1.37
CA PHE A 905 -38.76 34.58 -0.91
C PHE A 905 -38.71 34.60 0.61
N ARG A 906 -37.50 34.49 1.13
CA ARG A 906 -37.17 34.77 2.53
C ARG A 906 -36.00 35.72 2.60
N VAL A 907 -35.78 36.28 3.78
CA VAL A 907 -34.73 37.27 4.01
C VAL A 907 -33.67 36.76 4.97
N VAL A 908 -32.47 37.28 4.80
CA VAL A 908 -31.37 37.13 5.74
C VAL A 908 -30.98 38.50 6.29
N LYS A 909 -30.56 38.52 7.54
CA LYS A 909 -29.94 39.63 8.24
C LYS A 909 -28.46 39.34 8.40
N VAL A 910 -27.62 40.26 7.93
CA VAL A 910 -26.17 40.14 8.08
C VAL A 910 -25.80 40.31 9.55
N LEU A 911 -25.02 39.38 10.09
CA LEU A 911 -24.49 39.45 11.44
C LEU A 911 -22.98 39.63 11.38
N SER A 912 -22.45 40.53 12.19
CA SER A 912 -21.00 40.71 12.32
C SER A 912 -20.63 40.92 13.79
N ARG A 913 -19.68 40.13 14.30
CA ARG A 913 -19.04 40.33 15.60
C ARG A 913 -17.56 40.02 15.47
N LYS A 914 -16.76 41.08 15.61
CA LYS A 914 -15.31 41.22 15.42
C LYS A 914 -14.76 40.94 14.00
N PRO A 915 -13.77 41.76 13.56
CA PRO A 915 -12.98 41.49 12.37
C PRO A 915 -12.01 40.33 12.64
N LEU A 916 -11.65 39.61 11.57
CA LEU A 916 -10.40 38.84 11.51
C LEU A 916 -9.25 39.81 11.87
N ASP A 917 -8.58 39.58 13.01
CA ASP A 917 -7.27 40.18 13.31
C ASP A 917 -6.18 39.36 12.61
#